data_AF-A0A8J5Y4I6-F1
#
_entry.id   AF-A0A8J5Y4I6-F1
#
_cell.length_a   1.000
_cell.length_b   1.000
_cell.length_c   1.000
_cell.angle_alpha   90.00
_cell.angle_beta   90.00
_cell.angle_gamma   90.00
#
_symmetry.space_group_name_H-M   'P 1'
#
loop_
_entity.id
_entity.type
_entity.pdbx_description
1 polymer ?
#
loop_
_entity_poly.entity_id
_entity_poly.type
_entity_poly.pdbx_seq_one_letter_code
_entity_poly.pdbx_strand_id
1 'polypeptide(L)'
;MTIKQLLSLARRFSKPSSSFNISRSSSSAASRLAAAAISDSGEISHPPPTAMIYDRLSLSVKSKLQKLENPDPRFLKYGSPHPAVVSHTHILSSPETKITTLPNGLRVATESTLSSRTATVGVWIDAGSRFETEETNGTAHFLEHMIFKGTERRSARDLEEEIENMGGHLNAYTSREQTTYYAKVMDKDVFKALDILADILQNSKFEEHRIRRERDVILREMEEVEGQTEEVIFDHLHSTAFQYTPLGRTILGPADNVKTITKGHLLNYIQTHYTAPRMVIAASGAVKHEEIVEQVEKLFTKLSSDPTTASQLVVKEPATFTGSEVRMINDDIPLAQFAVAFEGASWTDPDSIALMVMQAMLGSWSKNAGGGKHMGSELAQRVGINEIAESMMAFNTNYKDTGLFGVYAVAKPDCLDDLAYAIMYETTKLAYRVSEADVIRARNQLKSSLMLHMDGTSPVAEDIGRQLLTYGRRIPFAELFARIDAVDPSTIKRVADRFIYDKDIAIAAMGPVQGLPDYNWVLSFIDSVINIAVFSICCENQETWMSLMLSWDRFNGKNLINFFLSFVPHIISVAKRWHLLVLVLLQPFVAKSRSVKFDHGHNNVNQSPGCGVTHGKSDGVFHLVENYSFFNGNPKWENFPVTYGFRSGFPLPAGLDSQEVEDAIDAAVLEWQTAVPKFAFHQKVEPGDGADINIAFTELSGTKYGFAYAPPNGSLFLDIDTNWSTSSDPGMLQLDLQSGAMHEIGHTLGLDHSEFEDAVMFAKLPKGNLAKMTLMAFRLYMPSNNLLQ
;
A
#
# COMPACT_ATOMS: atom_id res chain seq x y z
N MET A 1 -3.72 15.60 -40.24
CA MET A 1 -4.52 14.60 -41.01
C MET A 1 -4.23 13.27 -40.35
N THR A 2 -5.15 12.50 -39.76
CA THR A 2 -6.17 11.67 -40.47
C THR A 2 -7.34 11.21 -39.56
N ILE A 3 -7.92 12.05 -38.70
CA ILE A 3 -9.14 11.72 -37.92
C ILE A 3 -10.35 12.59 -38.33
N LYS A 4 -10.68 12.59 -39.63
CA LYS A 4 -11.93 13.17 -40.17
C LYS A 4 -12.62 12.32 -41.26
N GLN A 5 -12.09 11.15 -41.62
CA GLN A 5 -12.59 10.33 -42.74
C GLN A 5 -13.47 9.14 -42.37
N LEU A 6 -13.62 8.79 -41.08
CA LEU A 6 -14.44 7.63 -40.66
C LEU A 6 -15.93 7.95 -40.39
N LEU A 7 -16.31 9.23 -40.29
CA LEU A 7 -17.69 9.64 -39.98
C LEU A 7 -18.58 9.89 -41.22
N SER A 8 -18.07 9.74 -42.45
CA SER A 8 -18.82 10.05 -43.68
C SER A 8 -19.48 8.85 -44.38
N LEU A 9 -19.29 7.61 -43.89
CA LEU A 9 -19.76 6.39 -44.58
C LEU A 9 -21.13 5.86 -44.13
N ALA A 10 -21.71 6.37 -43.04
CA ALA A 10 -23.00 5.91 -42.51
C ALA A 10 -24.25 6.58 -43.15
N ARG A 11 -24.09 7.39 -44.21
CA ARG A 11 -25.20 8.08 -44.90
C ARG A 11 -25.14 7.91 -46.43
N ARG A 12 -25.45 6.71 -46.92
CA ARG A 12 -26.00 6.43 -48.28
C ARG A 12 -26.19 4.93 -48.46
N PHE A 13 -27.40 4.42 -48.22
CA PHE A 13 -28.02 3.39 -49.07
C PHE A 13 -29.54 3.50 -48.94
N SER A 14 -30.20 3.70 -50.07
CA SER A 14 -31.65 3.91 -50.18
C SER A 14 -32.37 2.62 -50.59
N LYS A 15 -33.66 2.55 -50.25
CA LYS A 15 -34.63 1.52 -50.65
C LYS A 15 -34.60 1.19 -52.15
N PRO A 16 -35.12 0.01 -52.52
CA PRO A 16 -36.10 -0.10 -53.60
C PRO A 16 -37.52 -0.32 -53.05
N SER A 17 -38.51 0.07 -53.85
CA SER A 17 -39.94 0.01 -53.53
C SER A 17 -40.66 -1.10 -54.31
N SER A 18 -41.58 -1.82 -53.67
CA SER A 18 -42.72 -2.43 -54.36
C SER A 18 -43.98 -2.31 -53.50
N SER A 19 -45.04 -1.77 -54.10
CA SER A 19 -46.34 -1.48 -53.51
C SER A 19 -47.26 -2.70 -53.53
N PHE A 20 -48.04 -2.92 -52.48
CA PHE A 20 -49.34 -3.60 -52.59
C PHE A 20 -50.41 -2.95 -51.70
N ASN A 21 -51.66 -3.03 -52.16
CA ASN A 21 -52.71 -2.06 -51.83
C ASN A 21 -53.40 -2.28 -50.47
N ILE A 22 -53.85 -1.17 -49.88
CA ILE A 22 -54.92 -1.16 -48.88
C ILE A 22 -56.26 -1.19 -49.63
N SER A 23 -57.04 -2.26 -49.48
CA SER A 23 -58.47 -2.27 -49.81
C SER A 23 -59.29 -2.25 -48.52
N ARG A 24 -60.11 -1.20 -48.36
CA ARG A 24 -61.25 -1.25 -47.42
C ARG A 24 -62.40 -1.95 -48.12
N SER A 25 -62.88 -3.06 -47.57
CA SER A 25 -64.23 -3.56 -47.82
C SER A 25 -64.96 -3.69 -46.49
N SER A 26 -66.18 -3.14 -46.44
CA SER A 26 -67.05 -3.18 -45.28
C SER A 26 -68.08 -4.31 -45.44
N SER A 27 -68.07 -5.30 -44.56
CA SER A 27 -69.22 -6.22 -44.42
C SER A 27 -69.38 -6.73 -42.99
N SER A 28 -70.58 -6.50 -42.48
CA SER A 28 -71.23 -7.05 -41.28
C SER A 28 -70.78 -8.45 -40.82
N ALA A 29 -70.14 -8.53 -39.65
CA ALA A 29 -70.05 -9.76 -38.85
C ALA A 29 -70.02 -9.53 -37.31
N ALA A 30 -70.22 -8.30 -36.85
CA ALA A 30 -70.19 -7.94 -35.42
C ALA A 30 -71.51 -8.25 -34.70
N SER A 31 -71.86 -9.54 -34.56
CA SER A 31 -72.99 -9.99 -33.69
C SER A 31 -73.14 -11.51 -33.46
N ARG A 32 -72.13 -12.37 -33.73
CA ARG A 32 -72.27 -13.84 -33.55
C ARG A 32 -71.14 -14.60 -32.85
N LEU A 33 -70.24 -13.92 -32.11
CA LEU A 33 -69.21 -14.58 -31.29
C LEU A 33 -69.23 -14.20 -29.81
N ALA A 34 -70.30 -13.53 -29.34
CA ALA A 34 -70.51 -13.21 -27.93
C ALA A 34 -71.24 -14.33 -27.13
N ALA A 35 -71.34 -15.54 -27.69
CA ALA A 35 -72.11 -16.66 -27.13
C ALA A 35 -71.34 -18.00 -27.16
N ALA A 36 -70.01 -17.94 -27.03
CA ALA A 36 -69.14 -19.09 -26.78
C ALA A 36 -68.31 -18.79 -25.53
N ALA A 37 -69.00 -18.64 -24.40
CA ALA A 37 -68.38 -18.43 -23.10
C ALA A 37 -68.21 -19.77 -22.36
N ILE A 38 -67.15 -19.88 -21.55
CA ILE A 38 -66.94 -20.90 -20.51
C ILE A 38 -66.54 -22.30 -21.03
N SER A 39 -65.34 -22.39 -21.64
CA SER A 39 -64.51 -23.60 -21.56
C SER A 39 -63.04 -23.32 -21.90
N ASP A 40 -62.37 -22.49 -21.10
CA ASP A 40 -60.96 -22.74 -20.79
C ASP A 40 -60.53 -22.00 -19.53
N SER A 41 -59.81 -22.70 -18.65
CA SER A 41 -59.10 -22.09 -17.53
C SER A 41 -57.83 -21.43 -18.05
N GLY A 42 -57.99 -20.27 -18.68
CA GLY A 42 -56.89 -19.50 -19.24
C GLY A 42 -55.97 -18.96 -18.16
N GLU A 43 -54.94 -19.73 -17.80
CA GLU A 43 -53.75 -19.21 -17.14
C GLU A 43 -53.23 -17.99 -17.91
N ILE A 44 -52.79 -16.96 -17.19
CA ILE A 44 -52.18 -15.78 -17.80
C ILE A 44 -50.82 -16.22 -18.34
N SER A 45 -50.80 -16.73 -19.58
CA SER A 45 -49.59 -17.24 -20.21
C SER A 45 -48.52 -16.14 -20.24
N HIS A 46 -47.39 -16.40 -19.58
CA HIS A 46 -46.28 -15.46 -19.54
C HIS A 46 -45.80 -15.19 -20.97
N PRO A 47 -45.52 -13.92 -21.32
CA PRO A 47 -45.00 -13.60 -22.64
C PRO A 47 -43.66 -14.32 -22.86
N PRO A 48 -43.37 -14.80 -24.08
CA PRO A 48 -42.10 -15.49 -24.33
C PRO A 48 -40.92 -14.55 -24.04
N PRO A 49 -39.76 -15.05 -23.57
CA PRO A 49 -38.58 -14.24 -23.26
C PRO A 49 -38.01 -13.38 -24.41
N THR A 50 -38.57 -13.51 -25.62
CA THR A 50 -38.25 -12.68 -26.79
C THR A 50 -39.19 -11.48 -26.96
N ALA A 51 -40.33 -11.43 -26.27
CA ALA A 51 -41.30 -10.35 -26.38
C ALA A 51 -40.79 -9.07 -25.73
N MET A 52 -40.35 -9.15 -24.48
CA MET A 52 -39.87 -8.00 -23.71
C MET A 52 -38.42 -7.64 -24.07
N ILE A 53 -38.04 -6.38 -23.86
CA ILE A 53 -36.68 -5.90 -24.14
C ILE A 53 -35.73 -6.35 -23.02
N TYR A 54 -36.15 -6.26 -21.76
CA TYR A 54 -35.36 -6.70 -20.61
C TYR A 54 -35.08 -8.22 -20.64
N ASP A 55 -36.06 -9.04 -21.04
CA ASP A 55 -35.86 -10.50 -21.16
C ASP A 55 -34.85 -10.84 -22.26
N ARG A 56 -34.90 -10.15 -23.40
CA ARG A 56 -33.90 -10.30 -24.48
C ARG A 56 -32.49 -9.90 -24.03
N LEU A 57 -32.37 -8.84 -23.24
CA LEU A 57 -31.09 -8.44 -22.64
C LEU A 57 -30.61 -9.45 -21.60
N SER A 58 -31.50 -9.91 -20.72
CA SER A 58 -31.23 -10.94 -19.70
C SER A 58 -30.76 -12.26 -20.35
N LEU A 59 -31.45 -12.75 -21.38
CA LEU A 59 -31.03 -13.91 -22.16
C LEU A 59 -29.67 -13.70 -22.85
N SER A 60 -29.41 -12.50 -23.38
CA SER A 60 -28.12 -12.20 -24.01
C SER A 60 -26.97 -12.23 -23.00
N VAL A 61 -27.17 -11.69 -21.79
CA VAL A 61 -26.20 -11.74 -20.69
C VAL A 61 -26.02 -13.17 -20.19
N LYS A 62 -27.10 -13.90 -19.86
CA LYS A 62 -27.06 -15.30 -19.40
C LYS A 62 -26.38 -16.22 -20.42
N SER A 63 -26.68 -16.08 -21.72
CA SER A 63 -26.00 -16.84 -22.78
C SER A 63 -24.51 -16.50 -22.91
N LYS A 64 -24.08 -15.28 -22.54
CA LYS A 64 -22.67 -14.90 -22.50
C LYS A 64 -21.97 -15.51 -21.28
N LEU A 65 -22.60 -15.48 -20.11
CA LEU A 65 -22.06 -16.10 -18.88
C LEU A 65 -21.89 -17.62 -19.04
N GLN A 66 -22.90 -18.32 -19.55
CA GLN A 66 -22.83 -19.76 -19.81
C GLN A 66 -21.69 -20.17 -20.78
N LYS A 67 -21.30 -19.26 -21.70
CA LYS A 67 -20.15 -19.46 -22.60
C LYS A 67 -18.80 -19.19 -21.95
N LEU A 68 -18.76 -18.51 -20.80
CA LEU A 68 -17.55 -18.20 -20.03
C LEU A 68 -17.25 -19.27 -18.97
N GLU A 69 -18.27 -19.99 -18.48
CA GLU A 69 -18.16 -21.01 -17.42
C GLU A 69 -17.20 -22.18 -17.72
N ASN A 70 -17.02 -22.53 -19.00
CA ASN A 70 -16.32 -23.75 -19.41
C ASN A 70 -14.98 -23.43 -20.10
N PRO A 71 -13.91 -23.11 -19.35
CA PRO A 71 -12.59 -22.86 -19.93
C PRO A 71 -11.98 -24.13 -20.49
N ASP A 72 -11.32 -24.01 -21.64
CA ASP A 72 -10.60 -25.11 -22.28
C ASP A 72 -9.24 -25.32 -21.57
N PRO A 73 -9.00 -26.49 -20.93
CA PRO A 73 -7.87 -26.70 -20.03
C PRO A 73 -6.51 -26.61 -20.72
N ARG A 74 -6.44 -26.70 -22.06
CA ARG A 74 -5.17 -26.51 -22.78
C ARG A 74 -4.60 -25.10 -22.59
N PHE A 75 -5.44 -24.09 -22.37
CA PHE A 75 -5.02 -22.71 -22.12
C PHE A 75 -4.59 -22.48 -20.66
N LEU A 76 -5.13 -23.27 -19.72
CA LEU A 76 -4.79 -23.19 -18.29
C LEU A 76 -3.54 -24.01 -17.91
N LYS A 77 -2.99 -24.80 -18.84
CA LYS A 77 -1.93 -25.79 -18.58
C LYS A 77 -0.66 -25.26 -17.90
N TYR A 78 -0.25 -24.02 -18.21
CA TYR A 78 1.04 -23.46 -17.77
C TYR A 78 0.93 -22.24 -16.84
N GLY A 79 -0.22 -21.56 -16.82
CA GLY A 79 -0.41 -20.34 -16.03
C GLY A 79 -0.78 -20.68 -14.59
N SER A 80 -0.06 -20.12 -13.63
CA SER A 80 -0.43 -20.16 -12.19
C SER A 80 -0.55 -18.72 -11.66
N PRO A 81 -1.65 -18.36 -10.97
CA PRO A 81 -1.76 -17.09 -10.26
C PRO A 81 -0.96 -17.11 -8.93
N HIS A 82 -0.64 -18.30 -8.41
CA HIS A 82 0.16 -18.47 -7.21
C HIS A 82 1.65 -18.43 -7.55
N PRO A 83 2.45 -17.53 -6.94
CA PRO A 83 3.87 -17.43 -7.19
C PRO A 83 4.61 -18.60 -6.51
N ALA A 84 5.61 -19.14 -7.20
CA ALA A 84 6.49 -20.18 -6.68
C ALA A 84 7.95 -19.73 -6.78
N VAL A 85 8.83 -20.31 -5.96
CA VAL A 85 10.28 -20.12 -6.06
C VAL A 85 10.80 -20.93 -7.24
N VAL A 86 11.51 -20.29 -8.17
CA VAL A 86 12.03 -20.91 -9.41
C VAL A 86 13.54 -20.80 -9.47
N SER A 87 14.20 -21.89 -9.87
CA SER A 87 15.65 -21.92 -10.11
C SER A 87 15.99 -21.46 -11.53
N HIS A 88 16.81 -20.41 -11.62
CA HIS A 88 17.18 -19.77 -12.88
C HIS A 88 18.61 -20.09 -13.32
N THR A 89 19.37 -20.89 -12.56
CA THR A 89 20.83 -21.08 -12.72
C THR A 89 21.26 -21.44 -14.15
N HIS A 90 20.41 -22.14 -14.90
CA HIS A 90 20.66 -22.56 -16.28
C HIS A 90 20.65 -21.42 -17.32
N ILE A 91 20.12 -20.22 -17.00
CA ILE A 91 20.12 -19.04 -17.88
C ILE A 91 20.99 -17.88 -17.36
N LEU A 92 21.60 -17.98 -16.17
CA LEU A 92 22.39 -16.89 -15.57
C LEU A 92 23.84 -16.77 -16.12
N SER A 93 24.18 -17.54 -17.14
CA SER A 93 25.49 -17.46 -17.82
C SER A 93 25.62 -16.13 -18.56
N SER A 94 26.57 -15.30 -18.13
CA SER A 94 26.94 -14.02 -18.74
C SER A 94 28.44 -14.04 -19.07
N PRO A 95 28.92 -13.17 -19.99
CA PRO A 95 30.36 -13.02 -20.23
C PRO A 95 31.10 -12.57 -18.96
N GLU A 96 32.35 -12.99 -18.81
CA GLU A 96 33.18 -12.61 -17.66
C GLU A 96 33.42 -11.09 -17.65
N THR A 97 33.15 -10.45 -16.52
CA THR A 97 33.56 -9.07 -16.27
C THR A 97 35.02 -9.04 -15.82
N LYS A 98 35.95 -8.91 -16.76
CA LYS A 98 37.39 -8.76 -16.45
C LYS A 98 37.66 -7.39 -15.85
N ILE A 99 38.44 -7.33 -14.78
CA ILE A 99 38.81 -6.09 -14.08
C ILE A 99 40.34 -6.04 -13.90
N THR A 100 40.97 -4.96 -14.36
CA THR A 100 42.38 -4.64 -14.13
C THR A 100 42.47 -3.34 -13.34
N THR A 101 43.37 -3.29 -12.34
CA THR A 101 43.71 -2.05 -11.62
C THR A 101 45.10 -1.61 -12.06
N LEU A 102 45.21 -0.41 -12.61
CA LEU A 102 46.48 0.17 -13.04
C LEU A 102 47.31 0.65 -11.84
N PRO A 103 48.64 0.83 -11.98
CA PRO A 103 49.51 1.24 -10.87
C PRO A 103 49.16 2.58 -10.21
N ASN A 104 48.42 3.46 -10.91
CA ASN A 104 47.89 4.73 -10.40
C ASN A 104 46.56 4.60 -9.65
N GLY A 105 46.04 3.37 -9.48
CA GLY A 105 44.75 3.08 -8.84
C GLY A 105 43.52 3.17 -9.77
N LEU A 106 43.69 3.58 -11.04
CA LEU A 106 42.60 3.61 -12.01
C LEU A 106 42.13 2.18 -12.32
N ARG A 107 40.83 1.94 -12.22
CA ARG A 107 40.23 0.63 -12.49
C ARG A 107 39.65 0.59 -13.89
N VAL A 108 39.92 -0.49 -14.62
CA VAL A 108 39.43 -0.74 -15.97
C VAL A 108 38.66 -2.06 -15.97
N ALA A 109 37.38 -2.02 -16.32
CA ALA A 109 36.50 -3.16 -16.30
C ALA A 109 35.81 -3.36 -17.65
N THR A 110 35.73 -4.59 -18.12
CA THR A 110 35.10 -4.88 -19.43
C THR A 110 34.26 -6.14 -19.41
N GLU A 111 33.08 -6.08 -20.04
CA GLU A 111 32.29 -7.27 -20.42
C GLU A 111 32.32 -7.44 -21.95
N SER A 112 33.10 -8.42 -22.42
CA SER A 112 33.39 -8.63 -23.83
C SER A 112 32.32 -9.50 -24.53
N THR A 113 31.51 -8.86 -25.37
CA THR A 113 30.50 -9.50 -26.23
C THR A 113 30.84 -9.23 -27.70
N LEU A 114 31.82 -9.98 -28.23
CA LEU A 114 32.37 -9.81 -29.58
C LEU A 114 31.40 -10.15 -30.73
N SER A 115 30.23 -10.70 -30.42
CA SER A 115 29.11 -10.87 -31.35
C SER A 115 28.34 -9.57 -31.60
N SER A 116 28.46 -8.57 -30.71
CA SER A 116 27.89 -7.24 -30.90
C SER A 116 28.58 -6.50 -32.06
N ARG A 117 27.91 -5.47 -32.58
CA ARG A 117 28.46 -4.48 -33.52
C ARG A 117 28.64 -3.09 -32.91
N THR A 118 28.15 -2.91 -31.69
CA THR A 118 28.27 -1.68 -30.91
C THR A 118 28.93 -1.96 -29.58
N ALA A 119 29.43 -0.89 -28.97
CA ALA A 119 29.95 -0.90 -27.62
C ALA A 119 29.53 0.38 -26.89
N THR A 120 29.49 0.32 -25.56
CA THR A 120 29.48 1.51 -24.71
C THR A 120 30.79 1.55 -23.94
N VAL A 121 31.46 2.69 -23.95
CA VAL A 121 32.63 2.99 -23.11
C VAL A 121 32.30 4.20 -22.25
N GLY A 122 32.74 4.22 -20.99
CA GLY A 122 32.52 5.37 -20.14
C GLY A 122 33.42 5.40 -18.92
N VAL A 123 33.36 6.53 -18.23
CA VAL A 123 34.09 6.82 -17.00
C VAL A 123 33.08 7.15 -15.91
N TRP A 124 33.07 6.32 -14.87
CA TRP A 124 32.32 6.53 -13.66
C TRP A 124 33.26 7.11 -12.61
N ILE A 125 32.92 8.27 -12.07
CA ILE A 125 33.72 9.01 -11.11
C ILE A 125 32.96 9.06 -9.79
N ASP A 126 33.65 8.67 -8.71
CA ASP A 126 33.18 8.78 -7.34
C ASP A 126 33.27 10.25 -6.87
N ALA A 127 32.44 11.11 -7.45
CA ALA A 127 32.32 12.55 -7.23
C ALA A 127 30.87 12.99 -7.52
N GLY A 128 30.44 14.14 -7.01
CA GLY A 128 29.05 14.59 -7.06
C GLY A 128 28.77 15.68 -6.02
N SER A 129 27.54 16.20 -5.96
CA SER A 129 27.20 17.37 -5.12
C SER A 129 27.44 17.16 -3.61
N ARG A 130 27.44 15.91 -3.12
CA ARG A 130 27.79 15.58 -1.73
C ARG A 130 29.23 16.01 -1.37
N PHE A 131 30.14 16.00 -2.33
CA PHE A 131 31.56 16.29 -2.09
C PHE A 131 31.92 17.78 -2.28
N GLU A 132 30.92 18.64 -2.51
CA GLU A 132 31.08 20.08 -2.64
C GLU A 132 31.13 20.79 -1.28
N THR A 133 31.68 22.01 -1.27
CA THR A 133 31.51 22.97 -0.17
C THR A 133 30.22 23.77 -0.35
N GLU A 134 29.73 24.39 0.74
CA GLU A 134 28.51 25.23 0.69
C GLU A 134 28.66 26.39 -0.29
N GLU A 135 29.85 26.98 -0.35
CA GLU A 135 30.24 28.10 -1.21
C GLU A 135 30.40 27.70 -2.68
N THR A 136 30.51 26.40 -2.97
CA THR A 136 30.73 25.87 -4.32
C THR A 136 29.63 24.89 -4.75
N ASN A 137 28.49 24.84 -4.07
CA ASN A 137 27.42 23.92 -4.45
C ASN A 137 26.86 24.26 -5.84
N GLY A 138 26.73 23.24 -6.70
CA GLY A 138 26.41 23.36 -8.12
C GLY A 138 27.62 23.30 -9.06
N THR A 139 28.84 23.18 -8.54
CA THR A 139 30.08 23.05 -9.34
C THR A 139 30.14 21.74 -10.13
N ALA A 140 29.62 20.64 -9.59
CA ALA A 140 29.60 19.34 -10.25
C ALA A 140 28.71 19.37 -11.51
N HIS A 141 27.49 19.92 -11.39
CA HIS A 141 26.57 20.14 -12.50
C HIS A 141 27.14 21.15 -13.52
N PHE A 142 27.69 22.27 -13.03
CA PHE A 142 28.33 23.26 -13.90
C PHE A 142 29.52 22.69 -14.67
N LEU A 143 30.31 21.81 -14.04
CA LEU A 143 31.42 21.11 -14.67
C LEU A 143 30.92 20.18 -15.78
N GLU A 144 29.84 19.44 -15.55
CA GLU A 144 29.22 18.60 -16.57
C GLU A 144 28.89 19.37 -17.85
N HIS A 145 28.18 20.50 -17.72
CA HIS A 145 27.88 21.38 -18.87
C HIS A 145 29.16 21.87 -19.54
N MET A 146 30.17 22.27 -18.76
CA MET A 146 31.39 22.87 -19.27
C MET A 146 32.34 21.87 -19.93
N ILE A 147 32.37 20.60 -19.50
CA ILE A 147 33.44 19.66 -19.88
C ILE A 147 33.40 19.32 -21.38
N PHE A 148 32.19 19.32 -21.97
CA PHE A 148 31.96 19.10 -23.41
C PHE A 148 32.21 20.35 -24.27
N LYS A 149 32.51 21.53 -23.70
CA LYS A 149 32.64 22.79 -24.45
C LYS A 149 34.04 23.03 -25.04
N GLY A 150 34.78 21.95 -25.26
CA GLY A 150 36.08 21.93 -25.94
C GLY A 150 37.26 21.58 -25.03
N THR A 151 38.34 21.11 -25.66
CA THR A 151 39.62 20.78 -25.02
C THR A 151 40.73 21.71 -25.54
N GLU A 152 41.96 21.55 -25.07
CA GLU A 152 43.11 22.21 -25.68
C GLU A 152 43.38 21.73 -27.12
N ARG A 153 42.94 20.50 -27.47
CA ARG A 153 43.18 19.85 -28.76
C ARG A 153 42.02 20.02 -29.75
N ARG A 154 40.79 20.21 -29.28
CA ARG A 154 39.55 20.26 -30.09
C ARG A 154 38.67 21.42 -29.64
N SER A 155 38.09 22.21 -30.56
CA SER A 155 37.03 23.12 -30.17
C SER A 155 35.74 22.35 -29.83
N ALA A 156 34.79 22.98 -29.13
CA ALA A 156 33.47 22.39 -28.86
C ALA A 156 32.80 21.85 -30.14
N ARG A 157 32.89 22.62 -31.23
CA ARG A 157 32.31 22.23 -32.52
C ARG A 157 33.03 21.02 -33.10
N ASP A 158 34.36 21.01 -33.10
CA ASP A 158 35.12 19.89 -33.68
C ASP A 158 34.86 18.59 -32.90
N LEU A 159 34.66 18.71 -31.58
CA LEU A 159 34.29 17.60 -30.71
C LEU A 159 32.89 17.06 -31.02
N GLU A 160 31.87 17.93 -31.08
CA GLU A 160 30.49 17.58 -31.46
C GLU A 160 30.46 16.96 -32.87
N GLU A 161 31.15 17.57 -33.83
CA GLU A 161 31.24 17.14 -35.22
C GLU A 161 32.02 15.81 -35.37
N GLU A 162 33.03 15.51 -34.52
CA GLU A 162 33.73 14.23 -34.49
C GLU A 162 32.86 13.09 -33.92
N ILE A 163 32.09 13.35 -32.86
CA ILE A 163 31.12 12.38 -32.28
C ILE A 163 30.03 12.02 -33.31
N GLU A 164 29.39 13.02 -33.92
CA GLU A 164 28.31 12.83 -34.89
C GLU A 164 28.80 12.17 -36.19
N ASN A 165 30.00 12.51 -36.68
CA ASN A 165 30.54 11.91 -37.91
C ASN A 165 30.84 10.40 -37.79
N MET A 166 31.06 9.88 -36.57
CA MET A 166 31.15 8.43 -36.34
C MET A 166 29.81 7.77 -35.96
N GLY A 167 28.71 8.53 -35.96
CA GLY A 167 27.40 8.07 -35.52
C GLY A 167 27.36 7.68 -34.03
N GLY A 168 28.26 8.27 -33.24
CA GLY A 168 28.34 8.03 -31.80
C GLY A 168 27.39 8.94 -31.02
N HIS A 169 27.03 8.53 -29.81
CA HIS A 169 26.34 9.40 -28.85
C HIS A 169 27.14 9.44 -27.55
N LEU A 170 27.72 10.60 -27.27
CA LEU A 170 28.34 10.96 -26.00
C LEU A 170 27.29 11.59 -25.08
N ASN A 171 27.31 11.30 -23.78
CA ASN A 171 26.46 11.96 -22.80
C ASN A 171 27.12 11.97 -21.41
N ALA A 172 26.56 12.75 -20.50
CA ALA A 172 26.88 12.71 -19.08
C ALA A 172 25.61 12.67 -18.21
N TYR A 173 25.81 12.48 -16.92
CA TYR A 173 24.90 12.90 -15.86
C TYR A 173 25.66 12.96 -14.51
N THR A 174 25.20 13.83 -13.62
CA THR A 174 25.74 14.01 -12.27
C THR A 174 24.67 13.71 -11.23
N SER A 175 25.06 12.97 -10.18
CA SER A 175 24.25 12.68 -9.02
C SER A 175 24.91 13.21 -7.74
N ARG A 176 24.32 12.92 -6.58
CA ARG A 176 24.87 13.33 -5.27
C ARG A 176 26.24 12.70 -4.98
N GLU A 177 26.47 11.44 -5.36
CA GLU A 177 27.73 10.72 -5.08
C GLU A 177 28.50 10.23 -6.31
N GLN A 178 27.93 10.30 -7.52
CA GLN A 178 28.53 9.75 -8.75
C GLN A 178 28.31 10.68 -9.94
N THR A 179 29.35 10.86 -10.76
CA THR A 179 29.28 11.52 -12.07
C THR A 179 29.71 10.53 -13.15
N THR A 180 28.93 10.46 -14.24
CA THR A 180 29.18 9.53 -15.34
C THR A 180 29.41 10.28 -16.63
N TYR A 181 30.43 9.89 -17.39
CA TYR A 181 30.67 10.35 -18.77
C TYR A 181 30.78 9.13 -19.68
N TYR A 182 29.86 8.93 -20.62
CA TYR A 182 29.83 7.72 -21.45
C TYR A 182 29.56 8.00 -22.94
N ALA A 183 30.07 7.14 -23.81
CA ALA A 183 29.87 7.17 -25.24
C ALA A 183 29.38 5.81 -25.76
N LYS A 184 28.28 5.82 -26.51
CA LYS A 184 27.77 4.67 -27.28
C LYS A 184 28.28 4.80 -28.72
N VAL A 185 29.01 3.80 -29.22
CA VAL A 185 29.66 3.85 -30.54
C VAL A 185 29.65 2.49 -31.26
N MET A 186 29.98 2.50 -32.55
CA MET A 186 30.28 1.29 -33.33
C MET A 186 31.62 0.67 -32.89
N ASP A 187 31.77 -0.64 -33.10
CA ASP A 187 32.95 -1.44 -32.73
C ASP A 187 34.30 -0.83 -33.18
N LYS A 188 34.37 -0.29 -34.39
CA LYS A 188 35.58 0.33 -34.98
C LYS A 188 36.00 1.65 -34.34
N ASP A 189 35.08 2.35 -33.68
CA ASP A 189 35.29 3.72 -33.21
C ASP A 189 35.48 3.80 -31.69
N VAL A 190 35.47 2.65 -31.00
CA VAL A 190 35.73 2.51 -29.56
C VAL A 190 37.00 3.24 -29.09
N PHE A 191 38.11 3.09 -29.81
CA PHE A 191 39.36 3.75 -29.42
C PHE A 191 39.33 5.28 -29.62
N LYS A 192 38.54 5.78 -30.59
CA LYS A 192 38.31 7.23 -30.73
C LYS A 192 37.47 7.76 -29.58
N ALA A 193 36.40 7.06 -29.23
CA ALA A 193 35.56 7.41 -28.09
C ALA A 193 36.37 7.45 -26.77
N LEU A 194 37.32 6.52 -26.60
CA LEU A 194 38.22 6.49 -25.44
C LEU A 194 39.25 7.64 -25.46
N ASP A 195 39.85 7.98 -26.61
CA ASP A 195 40.70 9.18 -26.75
C ASP A 195 39.92 10.46 -26.45
N ILE A 196 38.68 10.56 -26.93
CA ILE A 196 37.80 11.70 -26.68
C ILE A 196 37.46 11.83 -25.20
N LEU A 197 37.04 10.74 -24.52
CA LEU A 197 36.78 10.75 -23.08
C LEU A 197 38.02 11.14 -22.27
N ALA A 198 39.20 10.61 -22.64
CA ALA A 198 40.46 10.96 -21.99
C ALA A 198 40.85 12.43 -22.20
N ASP A 199 40.57 12.99 -23.38
CA ASP A 199 40.85 14.40 -23.72
C ASP A 199 39.94 15.36 -22.96
N ILE A 200 38.63 15.04 -22.92
CA ILE A 200 37.60 15.77 -22.19
C ILE A 200 37.94 15.82 -20.70
N LEU A 201 38.33 14.68 -20.10
CA LEU A 201 38.56 14.61 -18.65
C LEU A 201 39.88 15.23 -18.18
N GLN A 202 40.90 15.33 -19.05
CA GLN A 202 42.24 15.81 -18.66
C GLN A 202 42.61 17.18 -19.23
N ASN A 203 42.15 17.52 -20.44
CA ASN A 203 42.57 18.71 -21.18
C ASN A 203 41.39 19.67 -21.48
N SER A 204 40.30 19.63 -20.70
CA SER A 204 39.13 20.50 -20.90
C SER A 204 39.48 21.99 -20.77
N LYS A 205 38.99 22.80 -21.70
CA LYS A 205 39.35 24.23 -21.81
C LYS A 205 38.21 25.14 -21.34
N PHE A 206 38.24 25.47 -20.06
CA PHE A 206 37.31 26.44 -19.48
C PHE A 206 37.64 27.87 -19.99
N GLU A 207 36.79 28.40 -20.86
CA GLU A 207 36.88 29.78 -21.37
C GLU A 207 35.80 30.65 -20.72
N GLU A 208 36.17 31.86 -20.27
CA GLU A 208 35.28 32.78 -19.54
C GLU A 208 33.98 33.10 -20.30
N HIS A 209 34.05 33.25 -21.63
CA HIS A 209 32.90 33.53 -22.48
C HIS A 209 32.01 32.28 -22.75
N ARG A 210 32.51 31.07 -22.47
CA ARG A 210 31.73 29.82 -22.46
C ARG A 210 31.04 29.67 -21.10
N ILE A 211 31.78 29.85 -20.00
CA ILE A 211 31.25 29.84 -18.62
C ILE A 211 30.04 30.77 -18.50
N ARG A 212 30.11 32.00 -19.01
CA ARG A 212 28.96 32.93 -18.97
C ARG A 212 27.73 32.40 -19.72
N ARG A 213 27.93 31.76 -20.88
CA ARG A 213 26.82 31.22 -21.69
C ARG A 213 26.22 29.96 -21.08
N GLU A 214 27.03 29.04 -20.59
CA GLU A 214 26.52 27.84 -19.91
C GLU A 214 25.84 28.20 -18.58
N ARG A 215 26.30 29.25 -17.87
CA ARG A 215 25.56 29.81 -16.72
C ARG A 215 24.17 30.27 -17.10
N ASP A 216 24.03 31.01 -18.21
CA ASP A 216 22.72 31.48 -18.69
C ASP A 216 21.82 30.33 -19.18
N VAL A 217 22.39 29.16 -19.52
CA VAL A 217 21.65 27.92 -19.82
C VAL A 217 21.21 27.23 -18.53
N ILE A 218 22.14 26.99 -17.59
CA ILE A 218 21.85 26.35 -16.29
C ILE A 218 20.79 27.15 -15.52
N LEU A 219 20.84 28.48 -15.54
CA LEU A 219 19.82 29.30 -14.88
C LEU A 219 18.41 29.14 -15.49
N ARG A 220 18.29 28.81 -16.79
CA ARG A 220 16.99 28.49 -17.41
C ARG A 220 16.56 27.07 -17.14
N GLU A 221 17.50 26.13 -17.15
CA GLU A 221 17.26 24.75 -16.77
C GLU A 221 16.75 24.65 -15.33
N MET A 222 17.28 25.46 -14.41
CA MET A 222 16.72 25.63 -13.07
C MET A 222 15.25 26.10 -13.10
N GLU A 223 14.91 27.08 -13.96
CA GLU A 223 13.50 27.52 -14.16
C GLU A 223 12.61 26.45 -14.80
N GLU A 224 13.17 25.56 -15.65
CA GLU A 224 12.45 24.48 -16.33
C GLU A 224 12.25 23.25 -15.42
N VAL A 225 13.20 22.93 -14.53
CA VAL A 225 13.14 21.84 -13.54
C VAL A 225 12.05 22.08 -12.49
N GLU A 226 11.72 23.33 -12.15
CA GLU A 226 10.56 23.65 -11.31
C GLU A 226 9.22 23.16 -11.91
N GLY A 227 9.18 22.92 -13.24
CA GLY A 227 8.04 22.25 -13.90
C GLY A 227 7.95 20.74 -13.67
N GLN A 228 9.03 20.11 -13.20
CA GLN A 228 9.15 18.68 -12.88
C GLN A 228 8.95 18.44 -11.38
N THR A 229 7.71 18.59 -10.93
CA THR A 229 7.33 18.60 -9.50
C THR A 229 7.78 17.35 -8.70
N GLU A 230 7.96 16.20 -9.36
CA GLU A 230 8.52 14.99 -8.74
C GLU A 230 9.98 15.19 -8.28
N GLU A 231 10.83 15.74 -9.14
CA GLU A 231 12.24 16.01 -8.81
C GLU A 231 12.33 17.07 -7.70
N VAL A 232 11.49 18.11 -7.76
CA VAL A 232 11.38 19.14 -6.73
C VAL A 232 10.95 18.55 -5.38
N ILE A 233 9.97 17.62 -5.36
CA ILE A 233 9.60 16.89 -4.14
C ILE A 233 10.77 16.08 -3.59
N PHE A 234 11.52 15.37 -4.43
CA PHE A 234 12.68 14.60 -3.97
C PHE A 234 13.82 15.49 -3.48
N ASP A 235 14.09 16.64 -4.09
CA ASP A 235 15.13 17.56 -3.62
C ASP A 235 14.75 18.21 -2.28
N HIS A 236 13.48 18.61 -2.09
CA HIS A 236 12.98 19.05 -0.79
C HIS A 236 12.99 17.93 0.26
N LEU A 237 12.70 16.68 -0.13
CA LEU A 237 12.78 15.51 0.75
C LEU A 237 14.22 15.27 1.24
N HIS A 238 15.22 15.31 0.35
CA HIS A 238 16.62 15.18 0.75
C HIS A 238 17.05 16.34 1.64
N SER A 239 16.64 17.57 1.30
CA SER A 239 16.99 18.77 2.07
C SER A 239 16.42 18.77 3.49
N THR A 240 15.17 18.31 3.67
CA THR A 240 14.58 18.17 5.02
C THR A 240 15.14 16.96 5.76
N ALA A 241 15.25 15.79 5.12
CA ALA A 241 15.72 14.56 5.76
C ALA A 241 17.18 14.64 6.25
N PHE A 242 18.05 15.26 5.46
CA PHE A 242 19.50 15.33 5.67
C PHE A 242 19.98 16.76 5.97
N GLN A 243 19.13 17.58 6.62
CA GLN A 243 19.41 18.98 6.95
C GLN A 243 20.77 19.15 7.65
N TYR A 244 21.47 20.25 7.35
CA TYR A 244 22.82 20.56 7.82
C TYR A 244 23.93 19.55 7.45
N THR A 245 23.67 18.59 6.55
CA THR A 245 24.68 17.65 6.04
C THR A 245 24.83 17.75 4.51
N PRO A 246 25.95 17.30 3.91
CA PRO A 246 26.18 17.48 2.48
C PRO A 246 25.17 16.79 1.55
N LEU A 247 24.44 15.76 2.01
CA LEU A 247 23.38 15.12 1.23
C LEU A 247 22.09 15.95 1.13
N GLY A 248 21.89 16.93 2.02
CA GLY A 248 20.74 17.84 1.99
C GLY A 248 20.80 18.92 0.91
N ARG A 249 21.91 19.01 0.17
CA ARG A 249 22.08 19.94 -0.95
C ARG A 249 21.45 19.40 -2.23
N THR A 250 20.97 20.31 -3.07
CA THR A 250 20.51 19.98 -4.44
C THR A 250 21.71 19.78 -5.35
N ILE A 251 21.49 19.12 -6.51
CA ILE A 251 22.57 18.87 -7.50
C ILE A 251 22.90 20.15 -8.27
N LEU A 252 21.88 20.95 -8.60
CA LEU A 252 22.00 22.24 -9.30
C LEU A 252 22.63 23.33 -8.42
N GLY A 253 22.35 23.30 -7.11
CA GLY A 253 22.76 24.31 -6.13
C GLY A 253 22.00 25.64 -6.24
N PRO A 254 22.23 26.58 -5.30
CA PRO A 254 21.56 27.88 -5.31
C PRO A 254 21.94 28.73 -6.53
N ALA A 255 20.97 29.45 -7.11
CA ALA A 255 21.21 30.33 -8.25
C ALA A 255 22.27 31.42 -7.98
N ASP A 256 22.43 31.86 -6.72
CA ASP A 256 23.46 32.82 -6.33
C ASP A 256 24.87 32.21 -6.27
N ASN A 257 24.99 30.92 -5.93
CA ASN A 257 26.25 30.18 -6.09
C ASN A 257 26.58 30.04 -7.58
N VAL A 258 25.61 29.60 -8.41
CA VAL A 258 25.78 29.46 -9.87
C VAL A 258 26.25 30.77 -10.54
N LYS A 259 25.78 31.93 -10.05
CA LYS A 259 26.28 33.26 -10.48
C LYS A 259 27.75 33.52 -10.16
N THR A 260 28.29 32.94 -9.08
CA THR A 260 29.66 33.17 -8.61
C THR A 260 30.66 32.06 -8.96
N ILE A 261 30.23 30.91 -9.49
CA ILE A 261 31.13 29.85 -9.98
C ILE A 261 32.09 30.42 -11.03
N THR A 262 33.40 30.28 -10.79
CA THR A 262 34.47 30.73 -11.69
C THR A 262 35.26 29.55 -12.25
N LYS A 263 36.08 29.82 -13.29
CA LYS A 263 37.09 28.85 -13.77
C LYS A 263 37.97 28.28 -12.66
N GLY A 264 38.31 29.09 -11.65
CA GLY A 264 39.14 28.64 -10.52
C GLY A 264 38.47 27.54 -9.72
N HIS A 265 37.16 27.64 -9.49
CA HIS A 265 36.38 26.64 -8.74
C HIS A 265 36.29 25.33 -9.53
N LEU A 266 36.00 25.41 -10.85
CA LEU A 266 35.94 24.24 -11.73
C LEU A 266 37.28 23.48 -11.77
N LEU A 267 38.41 24.18 -11.94
CA LEU A 267 39.73 23.56 -11.92
C LEU A 267 40.08 22.95 -10.57
N ASN A 268 39.73 23.61 -9.46
CA ASN A 268 39.95 23.08 -8.12
C ASN A 268 39.12 21.80 -7.87
N TYR A 269 37.87 21.77 -8.32
CA TYR A 269 36.99 20.60 -8.21
C TYR A 269 37.56 19.40 -8.99
N ILE A 270 37.98 19.60 -10.24
CA ILE A 270 38.66 18.55 -11.04
C ILE A 270 39.92 18.06 -10.33
N GLN A 271 40.77 18.98 -9.87
CA GLN A 271 42.02 18.63 -9.19
C GLN A 271 41.79 17.84 -7.90
N THR A 272 40.73 18.14 -7.14
CA THR A 272 40.44 17.50 -5.84
C THR A 272 39.70 16.16 -6.00
N HIS A 273 38.85 16.01 -7.03
CA HIS A 273 37.91 14.89 -7.11
C HIS A 273 38.15 13.94 -8.30
N TYR A 274 38.69 14.41 -9.43
CA TYR A 274 38.90 13.58 -10.63
C TYR A 274 40.29 12.91 -10.57
N THR A 275 40.49 12.16 -9.48
CA THR A 275 41.72 11.42 -9.15
C THR A 275 41.62 9.98 -9.64
N ALA A 276 42.74 9.40 -10.11
CA ALA A 276 42.76 8.04 -10.64
C ALA A 276 42.10 6.96 -9.74
N PRO A 277 42.33 6.90 -8.41
CA PRO A 277 41.70 5.90 -7.53
C PRO A 277 40.16 6.00 -7.43
N ARG A 278 39.60 7.19 -7.67
CA ARG A 278 38.15 7.48 -7.63
C ARG A 278 37.44 7.21 -8.95
N MET A 279 38.16 6.77 -9.98
CA MET A 279 37.65 6.59 -11.33
C MET A 279 37.60 5.10 -11.72
N VAL A 280 36.57 4.75 -12.50
CA VAL A 280 36.39 3.44 -13.14
C VAL A 280 36.12 3.67 -14.62
N ILE A 281 36.95 3.11 -15.49
CA ILE A 281 36.63 2.95 -16.91
C ILE A 281 35.82 1.66 -17.06
N ALA A 282 34.59 1.73 -17.55
CA ALA A 282 33.79 0.55 -17.87
C ALA A 282 33.50 0.48 -19.38
N ALA A 283 33.62 -0.72 -19.96
CA ALA A 283 33.32 -0.97 -21.37
C ALA A 283 32.50 -2.25 -21.56
N SER A 284 31.49 -2.21 -22.42
CA SER A 284 30.62 -3.36 -22.73
C SER A 284 30.37 -3.50 -24.22
N GLY A 285 30.18 -4.73 -24.70
CA GLY A 285 29.90 -5.02 -26.09
C GLY A 285 31.14 -5.45 -26.86
N ALA A 286 31.33 -4.91 -28.07
CA ALA A 286 32.36 -5.34 -29.02
C ALA A 286 33.79 -4.85 -28.68
N VAL A 287 34.27 -5.16 -27.47
CA VAL A 287 35.55 -4.72 -26.92
C VAL A 287 36.38 -5.90 -26.41
N LYS A 288 37.72 -5.80 -26.47
CA LYS A 288 38.65 -6.76 -25.82
C LYS A 288 39.30 -6.10 -24.62
N HIS A 289 39.33 -6.79 -23.48
CA HIS A 289 39.86 -6.25 -22.23
C HIS A 289 41.28 -5.71 -22.37
N GLU A 290 42.15 -6.52 -22.97
CA GLU A 290 43.58 -6.27 -23.09
C GLU A 290 43.86 -5.03 -23.95
N GLU A 291 43.10 -4.85 -25.03
CA GLU A 291 43.19 -3.69 -25.92
C GLU A 291 42.66 -2.41 -25.24
N ILE A 292 41.59 -2.49 -24.44
CA ILE A 292 41.08 -1.35 -23.68
C ILE A 292 42.07 -0.94 -22.58
N VAL A 293 42.62 -1.90 -21.82
CA VAL A 293 43.61 -1.62 -20.77
C VAL A 293 44.85 -0.92 -21.34
N GLU A 294 45.41 -1.42 -22.44
CA GLU A 294 46.57 -0.82 -23.10
C GLU A 294 46.30 0.63 -23.57
N GLN A 295 45.10 0.92 -24.07
CA GLN A 295 44.72 2.27 -24.47
C GLN A 295 44.48 3.18 -23.26
N VAL A 296 43.82 2.71 -22.20
CA VAL A 296 43.62 3.49 -20.97
C VAL A 296 44.96 3.88 -20.36
N GLU A 297 45.91 2.94 -20.25
CA GLU A 297 47.24 3.19 -19.69
C GLU A 297 48.02 4.28 -20.46
N LYS A 298 47.87 4.33 -21.80
CA LYS A 298 48.49 5.37 -22.65
C LYS A 298 47.78 6.72 -22.59
N LEU A 299 46.45 6.73 -22.41
CA LEU A 299 45.63 7.93 -22.53
C LEU A 299 45.44 8.67 -21.20
N PHE A 300 45.25 7.96 -20.08
CA PHE A 300 44.90 8.54 -18.77
C PHE A 300 46.14 8.78 -17.89
N THR A 301 47.06 9.61 -18.39
CA THR A 301 48.40 9.83 -17.81
C THR A 301 48.55 11.09 -16.95
N LYS A 302 47.67 12.08 -17.11
CA LYS A 302 47.72 13.39 -16.42
C LYS A 302 46.63 13.57 -15.36
N LEU A 303 46.02 12.48 -14.89
CA LEU A 303 45.01 12.53 -13.83
C LEU A 303 45.59 13.10 -12.53
N SER A 304 44.73 13.72 -11.71
CA SER A 304 45.15 14.25 -10.41
C SER A 304 45.65 13.14 -9.50
N SER A 305 46.75 13.40 -8.80
CA SER A 305 47.32 12.55 -7.76
C SER A 305 46.97 13.03 -6.35
N ASP A 306 45.85 13.74 -6.17
CA ASP A 306 45.38 14.16 -4.85
C ASP A 306 45.08 12.92 -3.96
N PRO A 307 45.59 12.86 -2.72
CA PRO A 307 45.42 11.70 -1.84
C PRO A 307 44.02 11.58 -1.21
N THR A 308 43.15 12.59 -1.40
CA THR A 308 41.85 12.70 -0.71
C THR A 308 40.87 11.60 -1.17
N THR A 309 40.75 10.57 -0.33
CA THR A 309 39.87 9.42 -0.61
C THR A 309 38.42 9.77 -0.29
N ALA A 310 37.47 9.36 -1.13
CA ALA A 310 36.04 9.62 -0.91
C ALA A 310 35.54 9.15 0.47
N SER A 311 36.03 7.99 0.96
CA SER A 311 35.72 7.49 2.31
C SER A 311 36.19 8.42 3.44
N GLN A 312 37.31 9.13 3.26
CA GLN A 312 37.78 10.11 4.25
C GLN A 312 36.89 11.36 4.27
N LEU A 313 36.38 11.79 3.11
CA LEU A 313 35.41 12.89 3.02
C LEU A 313 34.09 12.52 3.69
N VAL A 314 33.56 11.31 3.43
CA VAL A 314 32.32 10.81 4.08
C VAL A 314 32.49 10.71 5.60
N VAL A 315 33.63 10.23 6.10
CA VAL A 315 33.88 10.15 7.56
C VAL A 315 34.03 11.53 8.21
N LYS A 316 34.52 12.54 7.47
CA LYS A 316 34.64 13.92 7.95
C LYS A 316 33.28 14.61 8.07
N GLU A 317 32.42 14.43 7.07
CA GLU A 317 31.08 15.04 6.98
C GLU A 317 30.04 13.94 6.66
N PRO A 318 29.67 13.13 7.67
CA PRO A 318 28.71 12.05 7.50
C PRO A 318 27.30 12.60 7.25
N ALA A 319 26.46 11.79 6.63
CA ALA A 319 25.04 12.08 6.55
C ALA A 319 24.37 11.76 7.90
N THR A 320 23.26 12.43 8.21
CA THR A 320 22.46 12.16 9.41
C THR A 320 21.01 12.41 9.05
N PHE A 321 20.18 11.38 9.21
CA PHE A 321 18.73 11.51 9.05
C PHE A 321 18.14 12.16 10.31
N THR A 322 17.33 13.22 10.14
CA THR A 322 16.91 14.07 11.27
C THR A 322 15.43 14.02 11.63
N GLY A 323 14.56 13.52 10.74
CA GLY A 323 13.12 13.48 10.96
C GLY A 323 12.42 14.85 10.97
N SER A 324 11.80 15.24 9.85
CA SER A 324 11.17 16.56 9.72
C SER A 324 10.19 16.64 8.55
N GLU A 325 9.42 17.74 8.45
CA GLU A 325 8.52 17.97 7.32
C GLU A 325 8.72 19.32 6.64
N VAL A 326 8.35 19.37 5.35
CA VAL A 326 8.22 20.61 4.57
C VAL A 326 6.94 20.56 3.73
N ARG A 327 6.12 21.61 3.82
CA ARG A 327 4.83 21.73 3.14
C ARG A 327 4.75 23.02 2.33
N MET A 328 4.74 22.89 1.02
CA MET A 328 4.59 23.98 0.05
C MET A 328 3.13 24.08 -0.38
N ILE A 329 2.31 24.68 0.49
CA ILE A 329 0.87 24.83 0.24
C ILE A 329 0.66 25.79 -0.93
N ASN A 330 0.07 25.29 -2.02
CA ASN A 330 -0.29 26.08 -3.19
C ASN A 330 -1.61 25.55 -3.79
N ASP A 331 -2.69 26.30 -3.58
CA ASP A 331 -4.04 25.91 -3.97
C ASP A 331 -4.34 26.10 -5.46
N ASP A 332 -3.47 26.83 -6.19
CA ASP A 332 -3.59 27.02 -7.65
C ASP A 332 -3.17 25.76 -8.43
N ILE A 333 -2.54 24.77 -7.76
CA ILE A 333 -2.12 23.50 -8.36
C ILE A 333 -3.28 22.47 -8.28
N PRO A 334 -3.70 21.82 -9.39
CA PRO A 334 -4.85 20.91 -9.37
C PRO A 334 -4.69 19.60 -8.56
N LEU A 335 -3.46 19.16 -8.32
CA LEU A 335 -3.13 17.89 -7.65
C LEU A 335 -2.10 18.14 -6.56
N ALA A 336 -2.29 17.47 -5.42
CA ALA A 336 -1.33 17.44 -4.33
C ALA A 336 -0.35 16.28 -4.53
N GLN A 337 0.91 16.53 -4.18
CA GLN A 337 2.01 15.58 -4.36
C GLN A 337 2.80 15.53 -3.06
N PHE A 338 3.12 14.33 -2.58
CA PHE A 338 3.94 14.18 -1.38
C PHE A 338 4.79 12.91 -1.41
N ALA A 339 5.92 12.97 -0.73
CA ALA A 339 6.74 11.83 -0.40
C ALA A 339 6.89 11.72 1.12
N VAL A 340 6.75 10.51 1.64
CA VAL A 340 7.11 10.14 3.01
C VAL A 340 8.24 9.12 2.96
N ALA A 341 9.30 9.34 3.74
CA ALA A 341 10.47 8.48 3.79
C ALA A 341 10.96 8.22 5.22
N PHE A 342 11.54 7.04 5.38
CA PHE A 342 12.36 6.61 6.52
C PHE A 342 13.84 6.66 6.13
N GLU A 343 14.73 6.58 7.11
CA GLU A 343 16.13 6.29 6.85
C GLU A 343 16.26 4.91 6.16
N GLY A 344 16.90 4.89 5.00
CA GLY A 344 17.21 3.67 4.25
C GLY A 344 18.54 3.05 4.66
N ALA A 345 19.09 2.16 3.82
CA ALA A 345 20.36 1.49 4.10
C ALA A 345 21.51 2.05 3.25
N SER A 346 22.73 1.95 3.79
CA SER A 346 23.97 2.06 2.99
C SER A 346 23.96 1.01 1.88
N TRP A 347 24.57 1.32 0.73
CA TRP A 347 24.90 0.33 -0.30
C TRP A 347 25.48 -0.97 0.29
N THR A 348 26.42 -0.84 1.22
CA THR A 348 27.17 -2.00 1.76
C THR A 348 26.45 -2.78 2.86
N ASP A 349 25.30 -2.29 3.35
CA ASP A 349 24.52 -2.97 4.38
C ASP A 349 23.90 -4.26 3.80
N PRO A 350 24.01 -5.43 4.48
CA PRO A 350 23.35 -6.65 4.02
C PRO A 350 21.82 -6.53 3.91
N ASP A 351 21.18 -5.64 4.68
CA ASP A 351 19.73 -5.43 4.67
C ASP A 351 19.25 -4.60 3.47
N SER A 352 20.15 -4.00 2.68
CA SER A 352 19.81 -3.24 1.45
C SER A 352 19.03 -4.08 0.43
N ILE A 353 19.36 -5.37 0.29
CA ILE A 353 18.64 -6.32 -0.58
C ILE A 353 17.23 -6.60 -0.03
N ALA A 354 17.06 -6.66 1.28
CA ALA A 354 15.74 -6.82 1.90
C ALA A 354 14.88 -5.57 1.71
N LEU A 355 15.46 -4.35 1.77
CA LEU A 355 14.77 -3.11 1.40
C LEU A 355 14.36 -3.09 -0.08
N MET A 356 15.17 -3.61 -1.00
CA MET A 356 14.76 -3.78 -2.42
C MET A 356 13.58 -4.75 -2.57
N VAL A 357 13.53 -5.83 -1.80
CA VAL A 357 12.36 -6.73 -1.78
C VAL A 357 11.14 -6.02 -1.17
N MET A 358 11.29 -5.27 -0.07
CA MET A 358 10.21 -4.47 0.52
C MET A 358 9.67 -3.40 -0.43
N GLN A 359 10.54 -2.73 -1.19
CA GLN A 359 10.14 -1.79 -2.24
C GLN A 359 9.28 -2.51 -3.31
N ALA A 360 9.71 -3.68 -3.78
CA ALA A 360 8.93 -4.48 -4.72
C ALA A 360 7.60 -5.00 -4.13
N MET A 361 7.51 -5.21 -2.81
CA MET A 361 6.28 -5.59 -2.11
C MET A 361 5.26 -4.44 -2.00
N LEU A 362 5.71 -3.20 -1.82
CA LEU A 362 4.84 -2.01 -1.87
C LEU A 362 4.46 -1.67 -3.32
N GLY A 363 5.45 -1.74 -4.21
CA GLY A 363 5.31 -1.57 -5.65
C GLY A 363 5.02 -0.13 -6.09
N SER A 364 4.55 0.00 -7.33
CA SER A 364 4.03 1.24 -7.88
C SER A 364 2.66 1.01 -8.53
N TRP A 365 1.87 2.06 -8.61
CA TRP A 365 0.56 2.04 -9.24
C TRP A 365 0.30 3.37 -9.95
N SER A 366 -0.40 3.30 -11.06
CA SER A 366 -0.86 4.47 -11.81
C SER A 366 -2.25 4.16 -12.34
N LYS A 367 -3.09 5.19 -12.42
CA LYS A 367 -4.42 5.13 -13.02
C LYS A 367 -4.45 4.61 -14.46
N ASN A 368 -3.33 4.73 -15.18
CA ASN A 368 -3.14 4.21 -16.54
C ASN A 368 -2.61 2.76 -16.59
N ALA A 369 -2.35 2.12 -15.44
CA ALA A 369 -1.77 0.79 -15.40
C ALA A 369 -2.79 -0.30 -15.75
N GLY A 370 -2.44 -1.18 -16.70
CA GLY A 370 -3.32 -2.27 -17.14
C GLY A 370 -3.69 -3.31 -16.07
N GLY A 371 -2.99 -3.33 -14.93
CA GLY A 371 -3.35 -4.15 -13.77
C GLY A 371 -4.55 -3.62 -12.97
N GLY A 372 -4.88 -2.33 -13.11
CA GLY A 372 -6.05 -1.70 -12.48
C GLY A 372 -6.16 -1.99 -10.98
N LYS A 373 -7.24 -2.68 -10.59
CA LYS A 373 -7.58 -3.03 -9.20
C LYS A 373 -6.96 -4.35 -8.71
N HIS A 374 -6.23 -5.05 -9.58
CA HIS A 374 -5.67 -6.40 -9.33
C HIS A 374 -4.14 -6.42 -9.42
N MET A 375 -3.50 -5.28 -9.20
CA MET A 375 -2.04 -5.20 -9.05
C MET A 375 -1.62 -6.00 -7.81
N GLY A 376 -0.58 -6.84 -7.90
CA GLY A 376 -0.31 -7.85 -6.86
C GLY A 376 0.04 -7.31 -5.47
N SER A 377 0.52 -6.07 -5.34
CA SER A 377 0.87 -5.45 -4.05
C SER A 377 -0.34 -4.85 -3.35
N GLU A 378 -0.46 -5.10 -2.05
CA GLU A 378 -1.64 -4.71 -1.24
C GLU A 378 -1.89 -3.19 -1.23
N LEU A 379 -0.82 -2.38 -1.19
CA LEU A 379 -0.94 -0.92 -1.29
C LEU A 379 -1.53 -0.48 -2.63
N ALA A 380 -1.06 -1.05 -3.74
CA ALA A 380 -1.59 -0.78 -5.07
C ALA A 380 -3.05 -1.24 -5.23
N GLN A 381 -3.45 -2.34 -4.57
CA GLN A 381 -4.86 -2.76 -4.52
C GLN A 381 -5.71 -1.73 -3.77
N ARG A 382 -5.31 -1.28 -2.56
CA ARG A 382 -6.07 -0.26 -1.81
C ARG A 382 -6.26 1.03 -2.62
N VAL A 383 -5.17 1.53 -3.19
CA VAL A 383 -5.17 2.77 -3.98
C VAL A 383 -6.03 2.63 -5.23
N GLY A 384 -5.88 1.53 -5.98
CA GLY A 384 -6.64 1.30 -7.21
C GLY A 384 -8.10 0.94 -6.99
N ILE A 385 -8.45 0.23 -5.91
CA ILE A 385 -9.82 -0.16 -5.60
C ILE A 385 -10.65 1.07 -5.20
N ASN A 386 -10.11 1.89 -4.28
CA ASN A 386 -10.80 3.05 -3.73
C ASN A 386 -10.63 4.33 -4.58
N GLU A 387 -9.75 4.31 -5.60
CA GLU A 387 -9.50 5.42 -6.53
C GLU A 387 -8.99 6.71 -5.84
N ILE A 388 -8.21 6.53 -4.76
CA ILE A 388 -7.70 7.58 -3.87
C ILE A 388 -6.39 8.26 -4.31
N ALA A 389 -5.81 7.86 -5.45
CA ALA A 389 -4.65 8.53 -6.04
C ALA A 389 -4.72 8.54 -7.58
N GLU A 390 -3.89 9.38 -8.21
CA GLU A 390 -3.61 9.34 -9.65
C GLU A 390 -2.37 8.46 -9.93
N SER A 391 -1.37 8.49 -9.05
CA SER A 391 -0.22 7.57 -9.03
C SER A 391 0.43 7.42 -7.64
N MET A 392 1.19 6.34 -7.46
CA MET A 392 2.06 6.08 -6.31
C MET A 392 3.30 5.27 -6.73
N MET A 393 4.42 5.50 -6.06
CA MET A 393 5.68 4.79 -6.28
C MET A 393 6.43 4.59 -4.96
N ALA A 394 6.69 3.34 -4.59
CA ALA A 394 7.67 3.03 -3.55
C ALA A 394 9.10 3.20 -4.09
N PHE A 395 9.93 3.94 -3.36
CA PHE A 395 11.33 4.22 -3.71
C PHE A 395 12.30 3.72 -2.64
N ASN A 396 13.50 3.38 -3.08
CA ASN A 396 14.61 2.96 -2.23
C ASN A 396 15.91 3.51 -2.81
N THR A 397 16.49 4.50 -2.14
CA THR A 397 17.69 5.24 -2.59
C THR A 397 18.81 4.98 -1.59
N ASN A 398 19.88 4.31 -2.03
CA ASN A 398 21.02 4.01 -1.18
C ASN A 398 22.17 4.99 -1.45
N TYR A 399 22.84 5.42 -0.38
CA TYR A 399 24.10 6.17 -0.41
C TYR A 399 25.19 5.37 0.31
N LYS A 400 26.41 5.92 0.42
CA LYS A 400 27.54 5.19 1.02
C LYS A 400 27.38 4.86 2.50
N ASP A 401 26.77 5.74 3.29
CA ASP A 401 26.63 5.64 4.75
C ASP A 401 25.16 5.59 5.23
N THR A 402 24.21 6.07 4.44
CA THR A 402 22.76 6.11 4.73
C THR A 402 21.93 5.82 3.48
N GLY A 403 20.61 5.97 3.54
CA GLY A 403 19.71 5.92 2.39
C GLY A 403 18.35 6.58 2.68
N LEU A 404 17.41 6.45 1.76
CA LEU A 404 15.99 6.78 1.95
C LEU A 404 15.12 5.64 1.46
N PHE A 405 14.13 5.24 2.26
CA PHE A 405 13.12 4.26 1.88
C PHE A 405 11.72 4.85 2.09
N GLY A 406 10.86 4.88 1.08
CA GLY A 406 9.62 5.63 1.18
C GLY A 406 8.61 5.40 0.07
N VAL A 407 7.52 6.16 0.13
CA VAL A 407 6.46 6.19 -0.88
C VAL A 407 6.21 7.62 -1.32
N TYR A 408 6.29 7.84 -2.63
CA TYR A 408 5.86 9.05 -3.32
C TYR A 408 4.46 8.82 -3.88
N ALA A 409 3.56 9.79 -3.73
CA ALA A 409 2.20 9.70 -4.22
C ALA A 409 1.65 11.04 -4.74
N VAL A 410 0.80 10.94 -5.76
CA VAL A 410 0.13 12.07 -6.42
C VAL A 410 -1.37 11.81 -6.38
N ALA A 411 -2.12 12.75 -5.82
CA ALA A 411 -3.55 12.61 -5.61
C ALA A 411 -4.30 13.94 -5.69
N LYS A 412 -5.62 13.84 -5.67
CA LYS A 412 -6.48 15.00 -5.48
C LYS A 412 -6.52 15.39 -4.00
N PRO A 413 -6.76 16.68 -3.68
CA PRO A 413 -6.72 17.18 -2.30
C PRO A 413 -7.77 16.54 -1.37
N ASP A 414 -8.86 16.02 -1.91
CA ASP A 414 -9.99 15.41 -1.20
C ASP A 414 -9.74 13.95 -0.75
N CYS A 415 -8.65 13.32 -1.17
CA CYS A 415 -8.32 11.92 -0.84
C CYS A 415 -7.01 11.76 -0.05
N LEU A 416 -6.38 12.85 0.40
CA LEU A 416 -5.03 12.84 0.97
C LEU A 416 -4.91 12.12 2.32
N ASP A 417 -5.95 12.17 3.14
CA ASP A 417 -6.04 11.50 4.44
C ASP A 417 -6.19 9.98 4.29
N ASP A 418 -7.13 9.52 3.46
CA ASP A 418 -7.32 8.10 3.12
C ASP A 418 -6.07 7.51 2.45
N LEU A 419 -5.41 8.28 1.58
CA LEU A 419 -4.16 7.87 0.93
C LEU A 419 -2.99 7.77 1.91
N ALA A 420 -2.80 8.78 2.78
CA ALA A 420 -1.79 8.72 3.83
C ALA A 420 -2.04 7.52 4.77
N TYR A 421 -3.30 7.26 5.12
CA TYR A 421 -3.69 6.06 5.88
C TYR A 421 -3.34 4.76 5.15
N ALA A 422 -3.66 4.63 3.86
CA ALA A 422 -3.32 3.43 3.09
C ALA A 422 -1.81 3.18 3.03
N ILE A 423 -1.02 4.23 2.78
CA ILE A 423 0.45 4.18 2.72
C ILE A 423 1.03 3.76 4.08
N MET A 424 0.65 4.44 5.16
CA MET A 424 1.19 4.15 6.50
C MET A 424 0.74 2.78 7.02
N TYR A 425 -0.50 2.38 6.75
CA TYR A 425 -1.03 1.08 7.12
C TYR A 425 -0.24 -0.06 6.46
N GLU A 426 -0.06 -0.04 5.13
CA GLU A 426 0.64 -1.11 4.43
C GLU A 426 2.16 -1.08 4.67
N THR A 427 2.77 0.10 4.86
CA THR A 427 4.19 0.21 5.23
C THR A 427 4.44 -0.36 6.63
N THR A 428 3.62 0.01 7.61
CA THR A 428 3.74 -0.50 8.99
C THR A 428 3.43 -1.99 9.07
N LYS A 429 2.46 -2.49 8.28
CA LYS A 429 2.09 -3.91 8.19
C LYS A 429 3.29 -4.82 7.87
N LEU A 430 4.29 -4.36 7.12
CA LEU A 430 5.52 -5.12 6.82
C LEU A 430 6.27 -5.57 8.08
N ALA A 431 6.30 -4.74 9.14
CA ALA A 431 6.94 -5.10 10.42
C ALA A 431 6.16 -6.18 11.18
N TYR A 432 4.81 -6.14 11.13
CA TYR A 432 3.95 -7.01 11.93
C TYR A 432 3.57 -8.32 11.23
N ARG A 433 3.04 -8.23 10.01
CA ARG A 433 2.45 -9.37 9.28
C ARG A 433 2.73 -9.29 7.78
N VAL A 434 3.64 -10.14 7.32
CA VAL A 434 3.98 -10.30 5.91
C VAL A 434 3.61 -11.70 5.45
N SER A 435 2.99 -11.81 4.27
CA SER A 435 2.58 -13.09 3.67
C SER A 435 3.74 -13.71 2.88
N GLU A 436 3.91 -15.03 2.98
CA GLU A 436 4.92 -15.74 2.19
C GLU A 436 4.67 -15.59 0.68
N ALA A 437 3.41 -15.61 0.23
CA ALA A 437 3.04 -15.44 -1.17
C ALA A 437 3.52 -14.09 -1.72
N ASP A 438 3.45 -13.01 -0.92
CA ASP A 438 3.87 -11.68 -1.34
C ASP A 438 5.39 -11.54 -1.36
N VAL A 439 6.10 -12.18 -0.42
CA VAL A 439 7.57 -12.26 -0.45
C VAL A 439 8.06 -13.06 -1.66
N ILE A 440 7.43 -14.18 -2.02
CA ILE A 440 7.76 -14.92 -3.26
C ILE A 440 7.48 -14.05 -4.49
N ARG A 441 6.31 -13.37 -4.53
CA ARG A 441 5.94 -12.47 -5.64
C ARG A 441 6.96 -11.36 -5.84
N ALA A 442 7.34 -10.67 -4.78
CA ALA A 442 8.29 -9.56 -4.82
C ALA A 442 9.73 -10.00 -5.14
N ARG A 443 10.21 -11.14 -4.61
CA ARG A 443 11.49 -11.72 -5.02
C ARG A 443 11.54 -12.02 -6.51
N ASN A 444 10.47 -12.60 -7.06
CA ASN A 444 10.36 -12.87 -8.49
C ASN A 444 10.31 -11.57 -9.31
N GLN A 445 9.51 -10.58 -8.90
CA GLN A 445 9.44 -9.27 -9.55
C GLN A 445 10.78 -8.52 -9.52
N LEU A 446 11.50 -8.52 -8.39
CA LEU A 446 12.81 -7.88 -8.26
C LEU A 446 13.84 -8.53 -9.19
N LYS A 447 13.92 -9.86 -9.23
CA LYS A 447 14.79 -10.60 -10.16
C LYS A 447 14.49 -10.28 -11.63
N SER A 448 13.21 -10.28 -11.99
CA SER A 448 12.78 -9.94 -13.35
C SER A 448 13.08 -8.49 -13.69
N SER A 449 12.81 -7.54 -12.78
CA SER A 449 13.10 -6.12 -12.96
C SER A 449 14.59 -5.88 -13.19
N LEU A 450 15.45 -6.44 -12.33
CA LEU A 450 16.91 -6.34 -12.46
C LEU A 450 17.39 -6.95 -13.79
N MET A 451 16.95 -8.15 -14.15
CA MET A 451 17.40 -8.80 -15.39
C MET A 451 16.89 -8.08 -16.66
N LEU A 452 15.67 -7.54 -16.65
CA LEU A 452 15.10 -6.79 -17.78
C LEU A 452 15.71 -5.39 -17.92
N HIS A 453 16.19 -4.78 -16.82
CA HIS A 453 16.92 -3.51 -16.87
C HIS A 453 18.31 -3.66 -17.51
N MET A 454 18.92 -4.84 -17.44
CA MET A 454 20.24 -5.15 -17.99
C MET A 454 20.27 -5.35 -19.52
N ASP A 455 19.21 -4.97 -20.25
CA ASP A 455 19.14 -5.14 -21.70
C ASP A 455 19.96 -4.08 -22.47
N GLY A 456 20.99 -4.54 -23.18
CA GLY A 456 21.86 -3.72 -24.03
C GLY A 456 23.19 -3.31 -23.40
N THR A 457 24.11 -2.81 -24.23
CA THR A 457 25.48 -2.47 -23.80
C THR A 457 25.49 -1.33 -22.78
N SER A 458 24.66 -0.31 -22.96
CA SER A 458 24.69 0.88 -22.10
C SER A 458 24.27 0.60 -20.65
N PRO A 459 23.17 -0.13 -20.35
CA PRO A 459 22.88 -0.57 -18.98
C PRO A 459 23.95 -1.50 -18.40
N VAL A 460 24.53 -2.40 -19.19
CA VAL A 460 25.65 -3.25 -18.74
C VAL A 460 26.87 -2.43 -18.32
N ALA A 461 27.21 -1.37 -19.07
CA ALA A 461 28.33 -0.48 -18.71
C ALA A 461 28.04 0.35 -17.45
N GLU A 462 26.81 0.85 -17.31
CA GLU A 462 26.32 1.53 -16.09
C GLU A 462 26.48 0.63 -14.87
N ASP A 463 25.99 -0.60 -14.96
CA ASP A 463 26.01 -1.55 -13.86
C ASP A 463 27.43 -1.93 -13.43
N ILE A 464 28.34 -2.15 -14.40
CA ILE A 464 29.76 -2.36 -14.12
C ILE A 464 30.35 -1.15 -13.40
N GLY A 465 30.12 0.06 -13.91
CA GLY A 465 30.66 1.31 -13.36
C GLY A 465 30.16 1.58 -11.93
N ARG A 466 28.84 1.67 -11.76
CA ARG A 466 28.16 1.91 -10.48
C ARG A 466 28.54 0.86 -9.43
N GLN A 467 28.46 -0.44 -9.74
CA GLN A 467 28.80 -1.48 -8.77
C GLN A 467 30.29 -1.44 -8.36
N LEU A 468 31.19 -1.09 -9.27
CA LEU A 468 32.61 -0.91 -8.91
C LEU A 468 32.83 0.32 -8.04
N LEU A 469 32.06 1.40 -8.19
CA LEU A 469 32.11 2.54 -7.27
C LEU A 469 31.51 2.22 -5.89
N THR A 470 30.39 1.49 -5.82
CA THR A 470 29.69 1.23 -4.55
C THR A 470 30.25 0.06 -3.75
N TYR A 471 30.59 -1.06 -4.41
CA TYR A 471 31.00 -2.31 -3.76
C TYR A 471 32.49 -2.66 -3.96
N GLY A 472 33.20 -1.93 -4.83
CA GLY A 472 34.56 -2.29 -5.25
C GLY A 472 34.65 -3.53 -6.16
N ARG A 473 33.53 -4.19 -6.44
CA ARG A 473 33.39 -5.38 -7.30
C ARG A 473 32.03 -5.38 -7.98
N ARG A 474 31.88 -6.16 -9.04
CA ARG A 474 30.55 -6.50 -9.57
C ARG A 474 30.03 -7.78 -8.91
N ILE A 475 28.78 -7.77 -8.47
CA ILE A 475 28.09 -8.92 -7.89
C ILE A 475 27.56 -9.79 -9.05
N PRO A 476 27.96 -11.06 -9.18
CA PRO A 476 27.48 -11.93 -10.24
C PRO A 476 26.00 -12.30 -10.03
N PHE A 477 25.23 -12.45 -11.12
CA PHE A 477 23.79 -12.72 -11.04
C PHE A 477 23.41 -13.93 -10.18
N ALA A 478 24.24 -14.98 -10.16
CA ALA A 478 24.02 -16.15 -9.30
C ALA A 478 24.10 -15.81 -7.80
N GLU A 479 25.02 -14.95 -7.39
CA GLU A 479 25.11 -14.46 -5.99
C GLU A 479 23.95 -13.52 -5.68
N LEU A 480 23.63 -12.60 -6.60
CA LEU A 480 22.51 -11.67 -6.43
C LEU A 480 21.17 -12.39 -6.28
N PHE A 481 20.90 -13.39 -7.12
CA PHE A 481 19.68 -14.19 -7.05
C PHE A 481 19.63 -15.03 -5.75
N ALA A 482 20.76 -15.59 -5.31
CA ALA A 482 20.84 -16.30 -4.04
C ALA A 482 20.61 -15.37 -2.82
N ARG A 483 21.13 -14.14 -2.85
CA ARG A 483 20.86 -13.11 -1.83
C ARG A 483 19.38 -12.72 -1.79
N ILE A 484 18.75 -12.55 -2.95
CA ILE A 484 17.31 -12.26 -3.05
C ILE A 484 16.48 -13.46 -2.56
N ASP A 485 16.84 -14.69 -2.93
CA ASP A 485 16.14 -15.90 -2.48
C ASP A 485 16.28 -16.18 -0.98
N ALA A 486 17.39 -15.77 -0.36
CA ALA A 486 17.58 -15.86 1.09
C ALA A 486 16.64 -14.93 1.89
N VAL A 487 15.98 -13.96 1.26
CA VAL A 487 15.01 -13.08 1.93
C VAL A 487 13.70 -13.85 2.16
N ASP A 488 13.37 -14.10 3.42
CA ASP A 488 12.16 -14.78 3.86
C ASP A 488 11.21 -13.85 4.65
N PRO A 489 9.98 -14.27 4.99
CA PRO A 489 9.06 -13.49 5.82
C PRO A 489 9.63 -13.03 7.17
N SER A 490 10.54 -13.78 7.79
CA SER A 490 11.16 -13.40 9.07
C SER A 490 12.18 -12.29 8.89
N THR A 491 12.93 -12.33 7.79
CA THR A 491 13.92 -11.35 7.37
C THR A 491 13.24 -10.02 7.05
N ILE A 492 12.14 -10.03 6.30
CA ILE A 492 11.35 -8.82 6.01
C ILE A 492 10.85 -8.16 7.30
N LYS A 493 10.28 -8.94 8.24
CA LYS A 493 9.83 -8.39 9.53
C LYS A 493 10.99 -7.77 10.32
N ARG A 494 12.13 -8.46 10.44
CA ARG A 494 13.32 -7.94 11.14
C ARG A 494 13.84 -6.64 10.52
N VAL A 495 13.84 -6.54 9.20
CA VAL A 495 14.32 -5.36 8.48
C VAL A 495 13.33 -4.20 8.60
N ALA A 496 12.02 -4.46 8.49
CA ALA A 496 10.99 -3.47 8.77
C ALA A 496 11.00 -3.01 10.26
N ASP A 497 11.26 -3.90 11.21
CA ASP A 497 11.46 -3.55 12.62
C ASP A 497 12.68 -2.62 12.82
N ARG A 498 13.77 -2.86 12.08
CA ARG A 498 14.98 -2.02 12.10
C ARG A 498 14.77 -0.64 11.48
N PHE A 499 14.06 -0.53 10.35
CA PHE A 499 14.01 0.69 9.53
C PHE A 499 12.67 1.46 9.54
N ILE A 500 11.56 0.84 9.98
CA ILE A 500 10.20 1.44 9.92
C ILE A 500 9.58 1.59 11.32
N TYR A 501 9.74 0.59 12.19
CA TYR A 501 9.10 0.58 13.52
C TYR A 501 9.75 1.57 14.49
N ASP A 502 8.95 2.45 15.11
CA ASP A 502 9.40 3.47 16.09
C ASP A 502 10.61 4.26 15.54
N LYS A 503 10.41 4.85 14.35
CA LYS A 503 11.39 5.66 13.61
C LYS A 503 10.77 6.98 13.19
N ASP A 504 11.57 8.03 13.29
CA ASP A 504 11.24 9.33 12.72
C ASP A 504 11.18 9.24 11.19
N ILE A 505 10.41 10.13 10.59
CA ILE A 505 10.15 10.19 9.15
C ILE A 505 10.51 11.55 8.57
N ALA A 506 10.76 11.60 7.27
CA ALA A 506 10.85 12.82 6.49
C ALA A 506 9.62 12.94 5.57
N ILE A 507 8.97 14.11 5.56
CA ILE A 507 7.83 14.40 4.67
C ILE A 507 8.14 15.63 3.81
N ALA A 508 7.99 15.51 2.50
CA ALA A 508 7.96 16.65 1.58
C ALA A 508 6.66 16.65 0.80
N ALA A 509 5.93 17.77 0.80
CA ALA A 509 4.61 17.87 0.17
C ALA A 509 4.42 19.23 -0.54
N MET A 510 3.76 19.24 -1.70
CA MET A 510 3.40 20.46 -2.44
C MET A 510 1.99 20.42 -3.05
N GLY A 511 1.45 21.61 -3.32
CA GLY A 511 0.12 21.80 -3.90
C GLY A 511 -0.95 21.96 -2.80
N PRO A 512 -2.21 21.57 -3.05
CA PRO A 512 -3.31 21.74 -2.10
C PRO A 512 -3.27 20.69 -0.98
N VAL A 513 -2.18 20.68 -0.20
CA VAL A 513 -1.86 19.66 0.83
C VAL A 513 -2.54 19.92 2.19
N GLN A 514 -3.65 20.65 2.18
CA GLN A 514 -4.39 21.04 3.38
C GLN A 514 -5.08 19.85 4.08
N GLY A 515 -5.50 18.86 3.29
CA GLY A 515 -6.05 17.59 3.78
C GLY A 515 -5.01 16.54 4.17
N LEU A 516 -3.71 16.82 3.99
CA LEU A 516 -2.66 15.88 4.39
C LEU A 516 -2.51 15.90 5.93
N PRO A 517 -2.62 14.75 6.64
CA PRO A 517 -2.45 14.68 8.09
C PRO A 517 -1.13 15.27 8.57
N ASP A 518 -1.08 15.77 9.81
CA ASP A 518 0.12 16.42 10.37
C ASP A 518 1.24 15.42 10.71
N TYR A 519 2.45 15.93 10.96
CA TYR A 519 3.61 15.09 11.32
C TYR A 519 3.33 14.16 12.51
N ASN A 520 2.64 14.68 13.54
CA ASN A 520 2.34 13.91 14.75
C ASN A 520 1.35 12.77 14.47
N TRP A 521 0.37 12.96 13.58
CA TRP A 521 -0.52 11.87 13.15
C TRP A 521 0.29 10.72 12.55
N VAL A 522 1.24 11.02 11.65
CA VAL A 522 2.03 9.99 10.96
C VAL A 522 2.97 9.26 11.94
N LEU A 523 3.66 9.98 12.85
CA LEU A 523 4.44 9.36 13.92
C LEU A 523 3.55 8.50 14.84
N SER A 524 2.42 9.04 15.29
CA SER A 524 1.51 8.31 16.18
C SER A 524 0.98 7.02 15.55
N PHE A 525 0.91 6.94 14.21
CA PHE A 525 0.53 5.75 13.49
C PHE A 525 1.59 4.64 13.60
N ILE A 526 2.87 5.02 13.56
CA ILE A 526 4.02 4.10 13.72
C ILE A 526 4.07 3.60 15.18
N ASP A 527 3.97 4.52 16.15
CA ASP A 527 4.06 4.23 17.59
C ASP A 527 2.87 3.42 18.12
N SER A 528 1.64 3.75 17.69
CA SER A 528 0.43 3.27 18.37
C SER A 528 0.13 1.79 18.15
N VAL A 529 0.74 1.15 17.15
CA VAL A 529 0.59 -0.30 16.95
C VAL A 529 1.24 -1.08 18.12
N ILE A 530 2.20 -0.48 18.82
CA ILE A 530 2.75 -0.99 20.10
C ILE A 530 1.66 -1.10 21.15
N ASN A 531 0.81 -0.08 21.31
CA ASN A 531 -0.26 -0.09 22.32
C ASN A 531 -1.39 -1.08 22.01
N ILE A 532 -1.55 -1.50 20.76
CA ILE A 532 -2.50 -2.57 20.40
C ILE A 532 -1.85 -3.95 20.60
N ALA A 533 -0.58 -4.14 20.24
CA ALA A 533 0.13 -5.41 20.36
C ALA A 533 0.53 -5.75 21.81
N VAL A 534 1.17 -4.82 22.52
CA VAL A 534 1.64 -5.02 23.91
C VAL A 534 0.46 -5.18 24.86
N PHE A 535 -0.63 -4.44 24.67
CA PHE A 535 -1.83 -4.61 25.48
C PHE A 535 -2.55 -5.94 25.17
N SER A 536 -2.46 -6.47 23.93
CA SER A 536 -2.95 -7.82 23.63
C SER A 536 -2.08 -8.89 24.29
N ILE A 537 -0.75 -8.80 24.19
CA ILE A 537 0.19 -9.78 24.78
C ILE A 537 0.14 -9.77 26.32
N CYS A 538 0.00 -8.60 26.95
CA CYS A 538 -0.19 -8.49 28.39
C CYS A 538 -1.56 -9.01 28.87
N CYS A 539 -2.60 -8.95 28.04
CA CYS A 539 -3.92 -9.52 28.37
C CYS A 539 -4.04 -11.02 28.06
N GLU A 540 -3.38 -11.55 27.03
CA GLU A 540 -3.45 -12.97 26.65
C GLU A 540 -2.70 -13.91 27.62
N ASN A 541 -1.75 -13.39 28.41
CA ASN A 541 -0.93 -14.19 29.32
C ASN A 541 -1.03 -13.76 30.81
N GLN A 542 -2.14 -13.15 31.22
CA GLN A 542 -2.37 -12.83 32.64
C GLN A 542 -2.43 -14.11 33.52
N GLU A 543 -2.95 -15.22 32.99
CA GLU A 543 -3.01 -16.48 33.75
C GLU A 543 -1.66 -17.20 33.89
N THR A 544 -0.76 -17.14 32.90
CA THR A 544 0.59 -17.71 33.07
C THR A 544 1.43 -16.90 34.04
N TRP A 545 1.33 -15.57 34.03
CA TRP A 545 2.02 -14.71 35.00
C TRP A 545 1.45 -14.84 36.42
N MET A 546 0.13 -14.93 36.59
CA MET A 546 -0.46 -15.22 37.91
C MET A 546 -0.22 -16.66 38.36
N SER A 547 -0.20 -17.65 37.46
CA SER A 547 0.14 -19.04 37.78
C SER A 547 1.60 -19.19 38.21
N LEU A 548 2.53 -18.44 37.59
CA LEU A 548 3.93 -18.35 38.04
C LEU A 548 4.08 -17.63 39.40
N MET A 549 3.22 -16.67 39.74
CA MET A 549 3.22 -16.07 41.09
C MET A 549 2.50 -16.94 42.14
N LEU A 550 1.44 -17.66 41.79
CA LEU A 550 0.64 -18.46 42.72
C LEU A 550 1.20 -19.88 42.94
N SER A 551 1.99 -20.40 42.01
CA SER A 551 2.83 -21.60 42.25
C SER A 551 4.12 -21.29 43.03
N TRP A 552 4.46 -20.01 43.23
CA TRP A 552 5.67 -19.59 43.92
C TRP A 552 5.64 -19.78 45.44
N ASP A 553 4.46 -19.93 46.04
CA ASP A 553 4.28 -20.10 47.49
C ASP A 553 4.80 -21.46 48.02
N ARG A 554 5.40 -22.28 47.15
CA ARG A 554 6.20 -23.46 47.49
C ARG A 554 7.44 -23.59 46.59
N PHE A 555 8.49 -22.77 46.78
CA PHE A 555 9.89 -23.20 46.87
C PHE A 555 10.87 -22.03 47.15
N ASN A 556 11.91 -22.28 47.96
CA ASN A 556 12.86 -21.26 48.46
C ASN A 556 13.51 -20.39 47.37
N GLY A 557 13.49 -19.06 47.54
CA GLY A 557 14.14 -18.12 46.65
C GLY A 557 15.62 -17.84 46.96
N LYS A 558 16.33 -17.27 45.97
CA LYS A 558 17.46 -16.30 46.18
C LYS A 558 18.03 -15.60 44.93
N ASN A 559 17.74 -16.05 43.70
CA ASN A 559 18.49 -15.60 42.51
C ASN A 559 17.83 -14.56 41.58
N LEU A 560 16.58 -14.10 41.84
CA LEU A 560 15.87 -13.20 40.89
C LEU A 560 16.07 -11.69 41.13
N ILE A 561 16.53 -11.28 42.32
CA ILE A 561 16.64 -9.85 42.69
C ILE A 561 17.62 -9.09 41.79
N ASN A 562 18.71 -9.74 41.38
CA ASN A 562 19.69 -9.14 40.46
C ASN A 562 19.16 -9.00 39.01
N PHE A 563 18.12 -9.74 38.63
CA PHE A 563 17.48 -9.63 37.32
C PHE A 563 16.49 -8.46 37.26
N PHE A 564 15.70 -8.25 38.32
CA PHE A 564 14.77 -7.12 38.38
C PHE A 564 15.48 -5.75 38.48
N LEU A 565 16.64 -5.69 39.13
CA LEU A 565 17.40 -4.44 39.29
C LEU A 565 18.00 -3.89 37.98
N SER A 566 18.08 -4.67 36.89
CA SER A 566 18.55 -4.16 35.59
C SER A 566 17.46 -3.46 34.76
N PHE A 567 16.18 -3.68 35.06
CA PHE A 567 15.05 -3.10 34.30
C PHE A 567 14.54 -1.75 34.85
N VAL A 568 14.82 -1.45 36.12
CA VAL A 568 14.39 -0.21 36.80
C VAL A 568 14.78 1.09 36.05
N PRO A 569 15.97 1.22 35.41
CA PRO A 569 16.33 2.44 34.68
C PRO A 569 15.41 2.77 33.49
N HIS A 570 14.87 1.76 32.79
CA HIS A 570 14.00 1.97 31.62
C HIS A 570 12.62 2.52 32.04
N ILE A 571 12.02 1.95 33.08
CA ILE A 571 10.70 2.39 33.59
C ILE A 571 10.77 3.85 34.10
N ILE A 572 11.88 4.22 34.75
CA ILE A 572 12.10 5.60 35.23
C ILE A 572 12.30 6.59 34.07
N SER A 573 12.89 6.16 32.94
CA SER A 573 13.02 6.98 31.73
C SER A 573 11.65 7.33 31.14
N VAL A 574 10.79 6.32 30.95
CA VAL A 574 9.43 6.49 30.43
C VAL A 574 8.59 7.37 31.36
N ALA A 575 8.62 7.12 32.68
CA ALA A 575 7.85 7.89 33.65
C ALA A 575 8.25 9.38 33.72
N LYS A 576 9.52 9.72 33.48
CA LYS A 576 10.01 11.11 33.51
C LYS A 576 9.57 11.96 32.31
N ARG A 577 9.32 11.36 31.14
CA ARG A 577 8.91 12.11 29.93
C ARG A 577 7.43 12.57 29.97
N TRP A 578 6.57 11.87 30.72
CA TRP A 578 5.12 12.10 30.73
C TRP A 578 4.60 13.05 31.82
N HIS A 579 5.46 13.56 32.71
CA HIS A 579 5.03 14.30 33.90
C HIS A 579 4.65 15.78 33.69
N LEU A 580 4.63 16.30 32.45
CA LEU A 580 4.38 17.72 32.18
C LEU A 580 2.95 18.09 31.76
N LEU A 581 2.05 17.12 31.48
CA LEU A 581 0.75 17.40 30.84
C LEU A 581 -0.50 17.33 31.75
N VAL A 582 -0.37 16.97 33.03
CA VAL A 582 -1.53 16.59 33.89
C VAL A 582 -2.00 17.73 34.84
N LEU A 583 -1.33 18.89 34.85
CA LEU A 583 -1.46 19.88 35.95
C LEU A 583 -2.36 21.12 35.68
N VAL A 584 -3.32 21.05 34.75
CA VAL A 584 -4.13 22.25 34.34
C VAL A 584 -5.66 22.13 34.54
N LEU A 585 -6.24 20.94 34.79
CA LEU A 585 -7.71 20.78 34.83
C LEU A 585 -8.27 20.14 36.11
N LEU A 586 -8.22 20.89 37.22
CA LEU A 586 -9.07 20.67 38.39
C LEU A 586 -9.53 22.00 39.02
N GLN A 587 -10.68 22.53 38.58
CA GLN A 587 -11.61 23.28 39.43
C GLN A 587 -13.07 23.05 39.01
N PRO A 588 -14.04 22.98 39.95
CA PRO A 588 -15.43 22.67 39.66
C PRO A 588 -16.31 23.94 39.53
N PHE A 589 -17.16 24.02 38.51
CA PHE A 589 -18.20 25.07 38.46
C PHE A 589 -19.55 24.60 37.87
N VAL A 590 -20.53 24.50 38.76
CA VAL A 590 -21.95 24.92 38.67
C VAL A 590 -22.63 24.97 37.29
N ALA A 591 -23.74 24.25 37.17
CA ALA A 591 -24.64 24.24 36.02
C ALA A 591 -25.25 25.61 35.66
N LYS A 592 -25.48 25.85 34.36
CA LYS A 592 -26.40 26.87 33.87
C LYS A 592 -27.06 26.46 32.55
N SER A 593 -28.38 26.32 32.57
CA SER A 593 -29.20 26.06 31.39
C SER A 593 -29.29 27.27 30.45
N ARG A 594 -29.28 27.03 29.14
CA ARG A 594 -29.86 27.97 28.15
C ARG A 594 -30.65 27.20 27.09
N SER A 595 -31.90 27.60 26.91
CA SER A 595 -32.79 27.15 25.84
C SER A 595 -32.55 27.91 24.55
N VAL A 596 -32.59 27.21 23.41
CA VAL A 596 -32.80 27.81 22.09
C VAL A 596 -33.98 27.10 21.44
N LYS A 597 -35.01 27.86 21.04
CA LYS A 597 -36.07 27.37 20.15
C LYS A 597 -35.65 27.57 18.71
N PHE A 598 -35.98 26.60 17.84
CA PHE A 598 -36.20 26.86 16.43
C PHE A 598 -37.60 26.39 16.04
N ASP A 599 -38.22 27.12 15.13
CA ASP A 599 -39.64 27.05 14.80
C ASP A 599 -39.93 26.06 13.67
N HIS A 600 -41.20 25.69 13.48
CA HIS A 600 -41.61 24.67 12.51
C HIS A 600 -41.68 25.21 11.06
N GLY A 601 -41.22 24.37 10.11
CA GLY A 601 -41.41 24.55 8.67
C GLY A 601 -41.56 23.20 7.96
N HIS A 602 -42.77 22.92 7.46
CA HIS A 602 -43.13 21.77 6.62
C HIS A 602 -42.29 21.74 5.30
N ASN A 603 -41.99 20.62 4.62
CA ASN A 603 -42.69 19.32 4.52
C ASN A 603 -41.76 18.16 4.05
N ASN A 604 -42.20 16.91 4.28
CA ASN A 604 -41.82 15.64 3.63
C ASN A 604 -40.35 15.13 3.66
N VAL A 605 -40.12 14.03 4.38
CA VAL A 605 -39.61 12.70 3.90
C VAL A 605 -39.26 11.80 5.11
N ASN A 606 -39.35 10.47 4.93
CA ASN A 606 -38.99 9.37 5.85
C ASN A 606 -39.89 9.09 7.07
N GLN A 607 -40.85 8.18 6.87
CA GLN A 607 -41.26 7.24 7.92
C GLN A 607 -40.07 6.31 8.25
N SER A 608 -39.92 5.96 9.53
CA SER A 608 -38.97 4.93 9.96
C SER A 608 -39.57 3.54 9.72
N PRO A 609 -38.78 2.53 9.27
CA PRO A 609 -39.28 1.17 9.16
C PRO A 609 -39.56 0.61 10.56
N GLY A 610 -40.78 0.11 10.75
CA GLY A 610 -41.09 -0.89 11.78
C GLY A 610 -41.05 -2.28 11.14
N CYS A 611 -40.92 -3.32 11.97
CA CYS A 611 -40.84 -4.71 11.53
C CYS A 611 -42.00 -5.10 10.59
N GLY A 612 -41.67 -5.83 9.51
CA GLY A 612 -42.64 -6.56 8.69
C GLY A 612 -43.21 -5.82 7.48
N VAL A 613 -42.42 -5.64 6.41
CA VAL A 613 -42.97 -5.45 5.04
C VAL A 613 -42.12 -6.20 4.01
N THR A 614 -42.49 -7.45 3.70
CA THR A 614 -42.10 -8.11 2.45
C THR A 614 -43.24 -7.98 1.43
N HIS A 615 -43.00 -7.20 0.37
CA HIS A 615 -43.92 -7.14 -0.77
C HIS A 615 -43.66 -8.31 -1.74
N GLY A 616 -44.68 -9.13 -1.98
CA GLY A 616 -44.80 -9.90 -3.22
C GLY A 616 -44.75 -11.42 -3.07
N LYS A 617 -45.92 -12.06 -3.19
CA LYS A 617 -46.03 -13.49 -3.47
C LYS A 617 -45.70 -13.76 -4.95
N SER A 618 -44.86 -14.76 -5.19
CA SER A 618 -45.09 -15.76 -6.26
C SER A 618 -44.24 -17.01 -5.99
N ASP A 619 -44.81 -18.17 -6.29
CA ASP A 619 -44.10 -19.45 -6.51
C ASP A 619 -43.56 -20.24 -5.30
N GLY A 620 -44.31 -20.24 -4.20
CA GLY A 620 -44.77 -21.50 -3.56
C GLY A 620 -43.76 -22.50 -2.98
N VAL A 621 -42.46 -22.19 -2.91
CA VAL A 621 -41.43 -23.05 -2.30
C VAL A 621 -40.63 -22.22 -1.30
N PHE A 622 -40.73 -22.56 -0.01
CA PHE A 622 -39.83 -22.03 1.02
C PHE A 622 -38.59 -22.91 1.13
N HIS A 623 -37.43 -22.28 1.23
CA HIS A 623 -36.18 -22.94 1.58
C HIS A 623 -36.03 -22.97 3.10
N LEU A 624 -35.66 -24.13 3.66
CA LEU A 624 -35.18 -24.20 5.04
C LEU A 624 -33.78 -23.57 5.10
N VAL A 625 -33.57 -22.64 6.03
CA VAL A 625 -32.24 -22.21 6.44
C VAL A 625 -31.90 -22.96 7.74
N GLU A 626 -31.25 -24.11 7.59
CA GLU A 626 -30.60 -24.79 8.71
C GLU A 626 -29.24 -24.13 8.93
N ASN A 627 -29.14 -23.25 9.94
CA ASN A 627 -27.98 -22.95 10.81
C ASN A 627 -28.06 -21.51 11.36
N TYR A 628 -27.98 -21.35 12.69
CA TYR A 628 -27.84 -20.05 13.33
C TYR A 628 -26.37 -19.60 13.28
N SER A 629 -26.12 -18.49 12.60
CA SER A 629 -24.80 -17.86 12.54
C SER A 629 -24.81 -16.56 13.36
N PHE A 630 -24.03 -16.57 14.44
CA PHE A 630 -23.67 -15.38 15.23
C PHE A 630 -22.28 -14.92 14.81
N PHE A 631 -22.05 -13.61 14.73
CA PHE A 631 -20.80 -13.06 14.19
C PHE A 631 -19.55 -13.64 14.86
N ASN A 632 -18.61 -14.12 14.03
CA ASN A 632 -17.39 -14.83 14.43
C ASN A 632 -16.29 -13.90 14.99
N GLY A 633 -16.67 -12.93 15.83
CA GLY A 633 -15.79 -11.90 16.38
C GLY A 633 -16.18 -11.51 17.80
N ASN A 634 -15.32 -11.80 18.77
CA ASN A 634 -15.51 -11.58 20.20
C ASN A 634 -15.94 -10.13 20.55
N PRO A 635 -17.20 -9.87 20.94
CA PRO A 635 -17.59 -8.56 21.47
C PRO A 635 -17.03 -8.41 22.89
N LYS A 636 -16.21 -7.38 23.12
CA LYS A 636 -15.63 -7.10 24.44
C LYS A 636 -16.59 -6.26 25.28
N TRP A 637 -17.39 -6.94 26.09
CA TRP A 637 -18.12 -6.34 27.21
C TRP A 637 -17.26 -6.37 28.50
N GLU A 638 -17.63 -5.59 29.50
CA GLU A 638 -17.09 -5.70 30.87
C GLU A 638 -17.74 -6.89 31.59
N ASN A 639 -17.02 -7.51 32.54
CA ASN A 639 -17.51 -8.70 33.23
C ASN A 639 -18.63 -8.33 34.22
N PHE A 640 -19.88 -8.61 33.86
CA PHE A 640 -21.04 -8.52 34.76
C PHE A 640 -21.62 -9.92 35.02
N PRO A 641 -21.91 -10.29 36.29
CA PRO A 641 -22.62 -11.52 36.59
C PRO A 641 -24.10 -11.37 36.22
N VAL A 642 -24.61 -12.28 35.38
CA VAL A 642 -26.03 -12.37 35.04
C VAL A 642 -26.64 -13.56 35.78
N THR A 643 -27.77 -13.33 36.45
CA THR A 643 -28.52 -14.35 37.19
C THR A 643 -29.86 -14.60 36.48
N TYR A 644 -30.14 -15.86 36.22
CA TYR A 644 -31.43 -16.36 35.73
C TYR A 644 -32.00 -17.36 36.74
N GLY A 645 -33.32 -17.60 36.68
CA GLY A 645 -33.99 -18.52 37.59
C GLY A 645 -35.41 -18.84 37.16
N PHE A 646 -35.85 -20.06 37.44
CA PHE A 646 -37.16 -20.58 37.05
C PHE A 646 -38.14 -20.59 38.23
N ARG A 647 -39.43 -20.49 37.91
CA ARG A 647 -40.50 -20.61 38.91
C ARG A 647 -40.88 -22.07 39.10
N SER A 648 -40.48 -22.64 40.23
CA SER A 648 -41.02 -23.93 40.66
C SER A 648 -42.56 -23.86 40.74
N GLY A 649 -43.26 -24.75 40.02
CA GLY A 649 -44.69 -25.01 40.24
C GLY A 649 -45.69 -24.53 39.18
N PHE A 650 -45.26 -24.09 37.98
CA PHE A 650 -46.19 -23.92 36.84
C PHE A 650 -46.29 -25.21 36.01
N PRO A 651 -47.50 -25.69 35.66
CA PRO A 651 -47.66 -26.89 34.82
C PRO A 651 -47.30 -26.58 33.36
N LEU A 652 -46.28 -27.27 32.85
CA LEU A 652 -45.88 -27.22 31.45
C LEU A 652 -46.89 -27.94 30.53
N PRO A 653 -46.88 -27.67 29.21
CA PRO A 653 -47.67 -28.42 28.24
C PRO A 653 -47.40 -29.93 28.34
N ALA A 654 -48.43 -30.75 28.12
CA ALA A 654 -48.32 -32.20 28.28
C ALA A 654 -47.26 -32.79 27.33
N GLY A 655 -46.15 -33.26 27.90
CA GLY A 655 -45.01 -33.83 27.16
C GLY A 655 -43.72 -33.01 27.20
N LEU A 656 -43.67 -31.90 27.95
CA LEU A 656 -42.46 -31.12 28.22
C LEU A 656 -42.16 -31.15 29.73
N ASP A 657 -40.99 -31.63 30.13
CA ASP A 657 -40.50 -31.59 31.51
C ASP A 657 -39.73 -30.27 31.79
N SER A 658 -39.79 -29.84 33.05
CA SER A 658 -38.93 -28.82 33.62
C SER A 658 -37.45 -29.07 33.35
N GLN A 659 -36.99 -30.32 33.46
CA GLN A 659 -35.61 -30.69 33.16
C GLN A 659 -35.25 -30.47 31.68
N GLU A 660 -36.15 -30.73 30.74
CA GLU A 660 -35.88 -30.54 29.30
C GLU A 660 -35.74 -29.06 28.94
N VAL A 661 -36.48 -28.18 29.63
CA VAL A 661 -36.37 -26.72 29.48
C VAL A 661 -35.10 -26.18 30.14
N GLU A 662 -34.72 -26.71 31.32
CA GLU A 662 -33.46 -26.38 31.98
C GLU A 662 -32.26 -26.82 31.13
N ASP A 663 -32.24 -28.07 30.66
CA ASP A 663 -31.17 -28.63 29.82
C ASP A 663 -31.01 -27.86 28.50
N ALA A 664 -32.09 -27.41 27.86
CA ALA A 664 -32.04 -26.61 26.63
C ALA A 664 -31.48 -25.20 26.85
N ILE A 665 -31.77 -24.58 28.00
CA ILE A 665 -31.25 -23.25 28.35
C ILE A 665 -29.79 -23.34 28.80
N ASP A 666 -29.43 -24.35 29.59
CA ASP A 666 -28.04 -24.58 29.99
C ASP A 666 -27.18 -24.99 28.77
N ALA A 667 -27.73 -25.70 27.79
CA ALA A 667 -27.06 -25.95 26.51
C ALA A 667 -26.81 -24.66 25.72
N ALA A 668 -27.83 -23.80 25.57
CA ALA A 668 -27.67 -22.49 24.89
C ALA A 668 -26.70 -21.56 25.62
N VAL A 669 -26.69 -21.56 26.96
CA VAL A 669 -25.74 -20.82 27.79
C VAL A 669 -24.32 -21.38 27.65
N LEU A 670 -24.15 -22.71 27.61
CA LEU A 670 -22.86 -23.35 27.41
C LEU A 670 -22.30 -23.08 26.00
N GLU A 671 -23.15 -23.14 24.97
CA GLU A 671 -22.82 -22.78 23.58
C GLU A 671 -22.32 -21.33 23.51
N TRP A 672 -23.03 -20.39 24.15
CA TRP A 672 -22.58 -19.00 24.27
C TRP A 672 -21.30 -18.81 25.10
N GLN A 673 -21.09 -19.58 26.17
CA GLN A 673 -19.82 -19.57 26.94
C GLN A 673 -18.64 -20.06 26.09
N THR A 674 -18.85 -21.04 25.21
CA THR A 674 -17.81 -21.49 24.26
C THR A 674 -17.56 -20.51 23.12
N ALA A 675 -18.57 -19.73 22.71
CA ALA A 675 -18.44 -18.72 21.66
C ALA A 675 -17.86 -17.38 22.14
N VAL A 676 -18.13 -16.96 23.39
CA VAL A 676 -17.70 -15.66 23.95
C VAL A 676 -17.11 -15.84 25.36
N PRO A 677 -15.78 -15.98 25.51
CA PRO A 677 -15.12 -16.43 26.75
C PRO A 677 -15.00 -15.35 27.85
N LYS A 678 -15.95 -14.41 27.93
CA LYS A 678 -15.90 -13.24 28.85
C LYS A 678 -17.04 -13.15 29.86
N PHE A 679 -18.05 -14.01 29.77
CA PHE A 679 -19.19 -14.01 30.69
C PHE A 679 -19.20 -15.25 31.58
N ALA A 680 -19.57 -15.05 32.84
CA ALA A 680 -19.84 -16.11 33.80
C ALA A 680 -21.29 -15.97 34.28
N PHE A 681 -22.09 -17.01 34.06
CA PHE A 681 -23.46 -17.09 34.52
C PHE A 681 -23.50 -17.84 35.85
N HIS A 682 -24.34 -17.39 36.79
CA HIS A 682 -24.48 -18.03 38.09
C HIS A 682 -25.96 -18.26 38.43
N GLN A 683 -26.33 -19.53 38.56
CA GLN A 683 -27.59 -19.94 39.17
C GLN A 683 -27.56 -19.59 40.66
N LYS A 684 -28.54 -18.82 41.14
CA LYS A 684 -28.72 -18.58 42.57
C LYS A 684 -30.19 -18.64 42.94
N VAL A 685 -30.59 -19.74 43.55
CA VAL A 685 -31.95 -19.97 44.06
C VAL A 685 -31.93 -19.80 45.57
N GLU A 686 -32.66 -18.81 46.09
CA GLU A 686 -32.96 -18.71 47.53
C GLU A 686 -34.46 -18.97 47.77
N PRO A 687 -34.82 -19.79 48.79
CA PRO A 687 -36.19 -20.26 48.97
C PRO A 687 -37.07 -19.18 49.59
N GLY A 688 -37.86 -18.49 48.76
CA GLY A 688 -38.90 -17.56 49.21
C GLY A 688 -39.34 -16.54 48.16
N ASP A 689 -38.46 -16.18 47.22
CA ASP A 689 -38.76 -15.20 46.19
C ASP A 689 -39.29 -15.85 44.90
N GLY A 690 -40.37 -15.30 44.36
CA GLY A 690 -41.01 -15.81 43.16
C GLY A 690 -40.33 -15.31 41.88
N ALA A 691 -40.03 -16.21 40.96
CA ALA A 691 -39.49 -15.87 39.65
C ALA A 691 -40.63 -15.61 38.64
N ASP A 692 -40.85 -14.36 38.26
CA ASP A 692 -41.41 -14.00 36.95
C ASP A 692 -40.31 -13.20 36.23
N ILE A 693 -40.09 -13.41 34.93
CA ILE A 693 -39.06 -12.67 34.17
C ILE A 693 -39.43 -11.17 34.18
N ASN A 694 -38.61 -10.36 34.85
CA ASN A 694 -38.85 -8.92 35.03
C ASN A 694 -37.57 -8.12 34.74
N ILE A 695 -37.66 -7.14 33.83
CA ILE A 695 -36.57 -6.20 33.49
C ILE A 695 -37.15 -4.78 33.41
N ALA A 696 -36.57 -3.82 34.16
CA ALA A 696 -36.97 -2.41 34.14
C ALA A 696 -35.84 -1.49 34.60
N PHE A 697 -35.56 -0.41 33.87
CA PHE A 697 -34.42 0.48 34.13
C PHE A 697 -34.82 1.77 34.86
N THR A 698 -33.96 2.25 35.77
CA THR A 698 -34.19 3.48 36.57
C THR A 698 -32.92 4.31 36.73
N GLU A 699 -33.05 5.64 36.64
CA GLU A 699 -32.03 6.61 37.02
C GLU A 699 -32.50 7.41 38.27
N LEU A 700 -31.57 7.98 39.04
CA LEU A 700 -31.85 8.68 40.31
C LEU A 700 -32.75 9.91 40.14
N SER A 701 -32.78 10.53 38.95
CA SER A 701 -33.75 11.59 38.61
C SER A 701 -35.20 11.11 38.44
N GLY A 702 -35.48 9.82 38.60
CA GLY A 702 -36.82 9.23 38.43
C GLY A 702 -37.20 8.98 36.97
N THR A 703 -36.24 9.18 36.06
CA THR A 703 -36.38 8.80 34.66
C THR A 703 -36.35 7.27 34.52
N LYS A 704 -37.27 6.71 33.73
CA LYS A 704 -37.36 5.28 33.38
C LYS A 704 -37.46 5.09 31.87
N TYR A 705 -36.96 3.95 31.40
CA TYR A 705 -37.03 3.52 30.01
C TYR A 705 -37.44 2.03 29.96
N GLY A 706 -38.65 1.75 29.48
CA GLY A 706 -39.15 0.39 29.22
C GLY A 706 -39.93 -0.26 30.38
N PHE A 707 -41.10 -0.80 30.02
CA PHE A 707 -41.82 -1.84 30.75
C PHE A 707 -42.26 -2.88 29.70
N ALA A 708 -42.10 -4.17 30.00
CA ALA A 708 -42.87 -5.23 29.34
C ALA A 708 -44.04 -5.61 30.27
N TYR A 709 -45.26 -5.66 29.73
CA TYR A 709 -46.46 -6.05 30.47
C TYR A 709 -46.96 -7.41 29.99
N ALA A 710 -47.38 -8.26 30.93
CA ALA A 710 -48.30 -9.36 30.62
C ALA A 710 -49.74 -8.82 30.49
N PRO A 711 -50.45 -9.07 29.37
CA PRO A 711 -51.87 -8.72 29.23
C PRO A 711 -52.79 -9.78 29.89
N PRO A 712 -54.06 -9.46 30.21
CA PRO A 712 -54.81 -10.12 31.29
C PRO A 712 -55.29 -11.56 31.01
N ASN A 713 -55.07 -12.09 29.81
CA ASN A 713 -55.73 -13.31 29.31
C ASN A 713 -54.73 -14.46 29.01
N GLY A 714 -53.52 -14.42 29.59
CA GLY A 714 -52.63 -15.58 29.70
C GLY A 714 -52.25 -16.29 28.39
N SER A 715 -52.19 -15.55 27.27
CA SER A 715 -51.89 -16.10 25.94
C SER A 715 -50.60 -15.48 25.39
N LEU A 716 -49.57 -16.32 25.20
CA LEU A 716 -48.33 -15.96 24.50
C LEU A 716 -48.63 -15.90 22.99
N PHE A 717 -48.16 -14.86 22.29
CA PHE A 717 -48.19 -14.83 20.82
C PHE A 717 -46.77 -15.04 20.29
N LEU A 718 -46.60 -16.14 19.57
CA LEU A 718 -45.42 -16.47 18.78
C LEU A 718 -45.60 -15.95 17.35
N ASP A 719 -44.50 -15.77 16.61
CA ASP A 719 -44.55 -15.42 15.19
C ASP A 719 -45.25 -16.52 14.37
N ILE A 720 -45.93 -16.14 13.28
CA ILE A 720 -46.95 -16.95 12.60
C ILE A 720 -46.55 -17.42 11.19
N ASP A 721 -45.39 -17.00 10.67
CA ASP A 721 -45.02 -17.19 9.25
C ASP A 721 -43.93 -18.26 8.96
N THR A 722 -43.50 -19.11 9.91
CA THR A 722 -42.65 -20.31 9.63
C THR A 722 -42.95 -21.53 10.53
N ASN A 723 -42.70 -22.77 10.04
CA ASN A 723 -43.24 -24.02 10.61
C ASN A 723 -42.19 -25.11 10.91
N TRP A 724 -42.34 -25.86 12.03
CA TRP A 724 -41.46 -26.96 12.46
C TRP A 724 -42.22 -28.13 13.13
N SER A 725 -41.70 -29.37 13.11
CA SER A 725 -42.16 -30.55 13.90
C SER A 725 -41.13 -31.69 13.84
N THR A 726 -40.95 -32.62 14.79
CA THR A 726 -41.37 -32.82 16.20
C THR A 726 -42.74 -33.43 16.61
N SER A 727 -43.60 -33.88 15.68
CA SER A 727 -44.63 -34.90 15.97
C SER A 727 -45.09 -35.60 14.68
N SER A 728 -45.59 -36.84 14.77
CA SER A 728 -45.85 -37.70 13.61
C SER A 728 -47.20 -37.45 12.89
N ASP A 729 -47.74 -36.24 12.96
CA ASP A 729 -49.00 -35.85 12.33
C ASP A 729 -48.78 -34.62 11.42
N PRO A 730 -48.99 -34.69 10.08
CA PRO A 730 -48.67 -33.60 9.14
C PRO A 730 -49.54 -32.32 9.22
N GLY A 731 -50.04 -31.94 10.40
CA GLY A 731 -51.07 -30.91 10.58
C GLY A 731 -50.77 -29.77 11.56
N MET A 732 -49.58 -29.71 12.17
CA MET A 732 -49.24 -28.70 13.20
C MET A 732 -47.81 -28.15 13.10
N LEU A 733 -47.63 -26.90 13.55
CA LEU A 733 -46.35 -26.35 14.01
C LEU A 733 -46.06 -26.83 15.44
N GLN A 734 -44.79 -26.97 15.78
CA GLN A 734 -44.29 -27.20 17.14
C GLN A 734 -43.01 -26.35 17.32
N LEU A 735 -42.44 -26.36 18.53
CA LEU A 735 -41.51 -25.34 18.99
C LEU A 735 -40.04 -25.80 18.95
N ASP A 736 -39.17 -24.91 18.48
CA ASP A 736 -37.75 -24.91 18.80
C ASP A 736 -37.51 -23.98 20.00
N LEU A 737 -37.36 -24.60 21.18
CA LEU A 737 -37.16 -23.89 22.45
C LEU A 737 -35.74 -23.32 22.59
N GLN A 738 -34.73 -23.96 21.98
CA GLN A 738 -33.34 -23.51 22.04
C GLN A 738 -33.17 -22.19 21.27
N SER A 739 -33.77 -22.11 20.08
CA SER A 739 -33.75 -20.89 19.25
C SER A 739 -34.52 -19.74 19.89
N GLY A 740 -35.67 -20.01 20.53
CA GLY A 740 -36.42 -19.00 21.29
C GLY A 740 -35.65 -18.45 22.50
N ALA A 741 -35.00 -19.33 23.27
CA ALA A 741 -34.17 -18.91 24.41
C ALA A 741 -32.96 -18.06 23.94
N MET A 742 -32.31 -18.47 22.85
CA MET A 742 -31.14 -17.78 22.30
C MET A 742 -31.49 -16.40 21.69
N HIS A 743 -32.72 -16.23 21.18
CA HIS A 743 -33.25 -14.94 20.73
C HIS A 743 -33.35 -13.92 21.89
N GLU A 744 -34.01 -14.30 22.99
CA GLU A 744 -34.23 -13.40 24.14
C GLU A 744 -32.92 -13.06 24.89
N ILE A 745 -31.97 -14.00 24.95
CA ILE A 745 -30.61 -13.73 25.46
C ILE A 745 -29.93 -12.66 24.60
N GLY A 746 -30.07 -12.71 23.27
CA GLY A 746 -29.54 -11.70 22.36
C GLY A 746 -30.07 -10.29 22.62
N HIS A 747 -31.39 -10.12 22.75
CA HIS A 747 -31.97 -8.82 23.10
C HIS A 747 -31.52 -8.31 24.47
N THR A 748 -31.41 -9.21 25.46
CA THR A 748 -30.94 -8.88 26.83
C THR A 748 -29.50 -8.35 26.83
N LEU A 749 -28.65 -8.85 25.92
CA LEU A 749 -27.27 -8.39 25.71
C LEU A 749 -27.16 -7.17 24.77
N GLY A 750 -28.28 -6.52 24.44
CA GLY A 750 -28.30 -5.33 23.60
C GLY A 750 -28.08 -5.62 22.12
N LEU A 751 -28.55 -6.77 21.63
CA LEU A 751 -28.66 -7.04 20.20
C LEU A 751 -30.06 -6.64 19.66
N ASP A 752 -30.15 -6.52 18.33
CA ASP A 752 -31.31 -6.08 17.55
C ASP A 752 -31.43 -6.97 16.28
N HIS A 753 -32.60 -6.99 15.61
CA HIS A 753 -32.89 -7.96 14.54
C HIS A 753 -32.09 -7.69 13.25
N SER A 754 -31.35 -8.68 12.77
CA SER A 754 -30.55 -8.57 11.53
C SER A 754 -31.44 -8.53 10.27
N GLU A 755 -31.07 -7.68 9.31
CA GLU A 755 -31.67 -7.63 7.96
C GLU A 755 -30.91 -8.52 6.95
N PHE A 756 -29.86 -9.24 7.38
CA PHE A 756 -29.04 -10.12 6.53
C PHE A 756 -29.46 -11.58 6.68
N GLU A 757 -29.56 -12.29 5.54
CA GLU A 757 -30.07 -13.66 5.42
C GLU A 757 -29.25 -14.70 6.22
N ASP A 758 -27.96 -14.43 6.46
CA ASP A 758 -27.00 -15.33 7.13
C ASP A 758 -26.77 -15.05 8.64
N ALA A 759 -27.53 -14.12 9.25
CA ALA A 759 -27.35 -13.75 10.66
C ALA A 759 -28.68 -13.35 11.30
N VAL A 760 -28.90 -13.74 12.56
CA VAL A 760 -30.21 -13.53 13.23
C VAL A 760 -30.25 -12.27 14.09
N MET A 761 -29.12 -11.84 14.67
CA MET A 761 -29.04 -10.60 15.48
C MET A 761 -27.72 -9.85 15.34
N PHE A 762 -27.76 -8.53 15.55
CA PHE A 762 -26.61 -7.61 15.49
C PHE A 762 -26.56 -6.66 16.71
N ALA A 763 -25.42 -6.06 17.05
CA ALA A 763 -25.32 -5.18 18.22
C ALA A 763 -26.04 -3.82 18.05
N LYS A 764 -26.93 -3.51 18.99
CA LYS A 764 -27.76 -2.29 19.00
C LYS A 764 -26.93 -1.05 19.38
N LEU A 765 -26.51 -0.28 18.37
CA LEU A 765 -25.85 1.01 18.59
C LEU A 765 -26.88 2.08 19.02
N PRO A 766 -26.63 2.86 20.08
CA PRO A 766 -27.59 3.85 20.58
C PRO A 766 -27.82 4.98 19.56
N LYS A 767 -29.09 5.18 19.17
CA LYS A 767 -29.53 6.28 18.29
C LYS A 767 -29.21 7.63 18.94
N GLY A 768 -28.13 8.27 18.49
CA GLY A 768 -27.68 9.55 19.04
C GLY A 768 -26.29 10.03 18.60
N ASN A 769 -25.47 9.19 17.96
CA ASN A 769 -24.15 9.60 17.45
C ASN A 769 -23.85 9.01 16.06
N LEU A 770 -24.38 9.65 15.01
CA LEU A 770 -24.04 9.33 13.62
C LEU A 770 -22.53 9.46 13.34
N ALA A 771 -21.83 10.31 14.10
CA ALA A 771 -20.38 10.51 14.04
C ALA A 771 -19.52 9.29 14.47
N LYS A 772 -20.13 8.17 14.90
CA LYS A 772 -19.43 6.90 15.17
C LYS A 772 -19.79 5.77 14.18
N MET A 773 -20.63 6.02 13.16
CA MET A 773 -21.06 4.97 12.22
C MET A 773 -19.95 4.48 11.28
N THR A 774 -18.90 5.27 11.02
CA THR A 774 -17.87 4.94 10.03
C THR A 774 -16.79 3.96 10.52
N LEU A 775 -16.67 3.74 11.85
CA LEU A 775 -15.48 3.09 12.42
C LEU A 775 -15.59 1.58 12.67
N MET A 776 -16.74 0.94 12.39
CA MET A 776 -16.99 -0.47 12.76
C MET A 776 -17.31 -1.40 11.57
N ALA A 777 -17.65 -0.85 10.40
CA ALA A 777 -17.95 -1.64 9.20
C ALA A 777 -16.70 -2.21 8.48
N PHE A 778 -15.49 -1.76 8.84
CA PHE A 778 -14.25 -2.09 8.11
C PHE A 778 -13.43 -3.24 8.71
N ARG A 779 -13.98 -4.01 9.67
CA ARG A 779 -13.19 -5.02 10.41
C ARG A 779 -13.82 -6.42 10.54
N LEU A 780 -14.62 -6.84 9.57
CA LEU A 780 -15.02 -8.25 9.40
C LEU A 780 -15.25 -8.58 7.91
N TYR A 781 -14.19 -8.97 7.20
CA TYR A 781 -14.27 -9.95 6.10
C TYR A 781 -12.87 -10.44 5.71
N MET A 782 -12.60 -11.74 5.92
CA MET A 782 -11.45 -12.50 5.40
C MET A 782 -11.68 -14.01 5.72
N PRO A 783 -11.16 -14.97 4.92
CA PRO A 783 -10.77 -14.86 3.52
C PRO A 783 -11.27 -16.04 2.63
N SER A 784 -12.11 -16.95 3.16
CA SER A 784 -12.18 -18.34 2.69
C SER A 784 -13.26 -18.64 1.65
N ASN A 785 -12.86 -18.58 0.38
CA ASN A 785 -13.15 -19.58 -0.67
C ASN A 785 -14.44 -20.41 -0.55
N ASN A 786 -15.47 -20.03 -1.32
CA ASN A 786 -15.87 -20.81 -2.49
C ASN A 786 -16.60 -19.93 -3.51
N LEU A 787 -16.56 -20.31 -4.79
CA LEU A 787 -17.21 -19.57 -5.87
C LEU A 787 -18.73 -19.75 -5.81
N LEU A 788 -19.51 -18.67 -5.99
CA LEU A 788 -20.30 -18.45 -7.21
C LEU A 788 -21.12 -17.14 -7.18
N GLN A 789 -20.99 -16.38 -8.28
CA GLN A 789 -21.75 -15.19 -8.75
C GLN A 789 -21.58 -13.87 -7.99
#